data_AF-A0A3M1GTK4-F1
#
_entry.id   AF-A0A3M1GTK4-F1
#
_cell.length_a   1.000
_cell.length_b   1.000
_cell.length_c   1.000
_cell.angle_alpha   90.00
_cell.angle_beta   90.00
_cell.angle_gamma   90.00
#
_symmetry.space_group_name_H-M   'P 1'
#
loop_
_entity.id
_entity.type
_entity.pdbx_description
1 polymer ?
#
loop_
_entity_poly.entity_id
_entity_poly.type
_entity_poly.pdbx_seq_one_letter_code
_entity_poly.pdbx_strand_id
1 'polypeptide(L)'
;LEDQDFWRLSGIFRDVLLIHRPASFLRDAKITADFDPRRRTGILRFEGELDTPPGHAAATVDLELRTPDGATVWRQSPGSDLVSDPVEIPDCRPWSAETPDLYTLLVRLSDRDGKPLEIVPFRIGFRRVEIAGGRLLVNGVAVTLRGVNRHEHDPDTGHTVDRASMLRDIQLLKANNFNAVRTSHYPNHPLWYALCDAYGIYLIDEGNIETHGMGRRSFNALANDPVWREAHLDRLRRMVLRDRNHPSVIIWSYGNESGDGSVFAELYKWIKSVDPSRPVHYENATLLGNYAVSDINSRMYPSVDDIPGIIAEQPQMPFLACEYAHAMGNSCGNLAEYWALIDADNNFQGAFVWDWVDQGIRAPVPAGYRRPAGPQTFFAYGGWFENPHGIRHDDNFCMNGLVAADRTPRPPLRALKYHQRPIQVAAEDLAAGRFLLRNRLDFTRADGAFTAHWRILADGRPVHTASLDLPPLPPHGEAPIELAYPDLKRWAGSELFVQFAFNRAGHFIADPFADPAAWDEFPLAPFQPETPASPAAAPELLEETRFYTIIGDNTAVRIDRFLGTIVDYTLHDRRLIETGIAPNFWRASTDNDLGAWKNNHDAYRASPAIWREAARRANVEVALISRDDHGAVHIRVAADLPAVEGRHTLDYRIRRDGSIEVTSTYHAGEKPLPMLPRFGVDLVLAAGLEEVEWYGTGPESSYIDRSVGLKGVYRSRVSDLWVPYARPQENGYRHDARWVTFTDSAGTGLRITAEAPFGFGAHHFPREEIERAAYDFQLTPHPQTFLALDAFQMGVGGTTSWGPKAYPLTKYRFPNRDYTFSFRITPVSPQ
;
A
#
# COMPACT_ATOMS: atom_id res chain seq x y z
N LEU A 1 -20.43 -5.74 -21.47
CA LEU A 1 -20.80 -6.07 -20.08
C LEU A 1 -19.65 -6.75 -19.33
N GLU A 2 -18.56 -7.16 -20.00
CA GLU A 2 -17.39 -7.80 -19.37
C GLU A 2 -16.11 -7.12 -19.89
N ASP A 3 -16.06 -5.80 -19.76
CA ASP A 3 -14.97 -4.96 -20.25
C ASP A 3 -14.05 -4.46 -19.13
N GLN A 4 -13.86 -5.29 -18.09
CA GLN A 4 -12.99 -5.00 -16.97
C GLN A 4 -11.53 -4.75 -17.41
N ASP A 5 -10.81 -3.96 -16.63
CA ASP A 5 -9.36 -3.75 -16.74
C ASP A 5 -8.58 -4.97 -16.20
N PHE A 6 -8.55 -6.03 -16.99
CA PHE A 6 -7.90 -7.32 -16.69
C PHE A 6 -7.53 -8.10 -17.95
N TRP A 7 -6.88 -9.25 -17.79
CA TRP A 7 -6.58 -10.16 -18.89
C TRP A 7 -7.84 -10.74 -19.55
N ARG A 8 -7.90 -10.65 -20.88
CA ARG A 8 -9.00 -11.24 -21.67
C ARG A 8 -8.72 -12.72 -21.94
N LEU A 9 -9.06 -13.57 -20.97
CA LEU A 9 -8.90 -15.03 -21.03
C LEU A 9 -10.19 -15.75 -21.41
N SER A 10 -10.12 -17.05 -21.71
CA SER A 10 -11.29 -17.88 -22.05
C SER A 10 -11.11 -19.34 -21.61
N GLY A 11 -12.20 -20.10 -21.60
CA GLY A 11 -12.22 -21.52 -21.22
C GLY A 11 -13.14 -21.80 -20.03
N ILE A 12 -13.22 -23.07 -19.65
CA ILE A 12 -13.90 -23.49 -18.41
C ILE A 12 -12.89 -23.33 -17.28
N PHE A 13 -12.93 -22.17 -16.60
CA PHE A 13 -11.92 -21.77 -15.61
C PHE A 13 -12.37 -21.96 -14.14
N ARG A 14 -13.54 -22.58 -13.91
CA ARG A 14 -14.05 -22.96 -12.59
C ARG A 14 -14.56 -24.40 -12.62
N ASP A 15 -14.83 -24.96 -11.44
CA ASP A 15 -15.25 -26.34 -11.25
C ASP A 15 -16.47 -26.75 -12.08
N VAL A 16 -16.45 -27.99 -12.59
CA VAL A 16 -17.60 -28.66 -13.18
C VAL A 16 -17.97 -29.84 -12.29
N LEU A 17 -19.18 -29.82 -11.73
CA LEU A 17 -19.64 -30.78 -10.73
C LEU A 17 -20.91 -31.49 -11.22
N LEU A 18 -21.03 -32.78 -10.88
CA LEU A 18 -22.29 -33.53 -10.97
C LEU A 18 -22.84 -33.74 -9.56
N ILE A 19 -24.07 -33.29 -9.33
CA ILE A 19 -24.76 -33.39 -8.03
C ILE A 19 -25.95 -34.33 -8.20
N HIS A 20 -25.96 -35.44 -7.46
CA HIS A 20 -27.10 -36.36 -7.40
C HIS A 20 -27.97 -36.01 -6.18
N ARG A 21 -29.24 -35.71 -6.41
CA ARG A 21 -30.21 -35.29 -5.39
C ARG A 21 -31.44 -36.20 -5.42
N PRO A 22 -32.16 -36.34 -4.29
CA PRO A 22 -33.45 -37.06 -4.28
C PRO A 22 -34.48 -36.40 -5.21
N ALA A 23 -35.55 -37.13 -5.53
CA ALA A 23 -36.60 -36.62 -6.42
C ALA A 23 -37.27 -35.35 -5.88
N SER A 24 -37.59 -35.29 -4.58
CA SER A 24 -37.98 -34.05 -3.91
C SER A 24 -36.77 -33.48 -3.18
N PHE A 25 -36.35 -32.27 -3.53
CA PHE A 25 -35.12 -31.65 -3.02
C PHE A 25 -35.29 -30.15 -2.74
N LEU A 26 -34.43 -29.60 -1.88
CA LEU A 26 -34.40 -28.16 -1.57
C LEU A 26 -33.84 -27.37 -2.77
N ARG A 27 -34.71 -26.73 -3.54
CA ARG A 27 -34.33 -25.94 -4.72
C ARG A 27 -33.66 -24.64 -4.34
N ASP A 28 -34.26 -23.92 -3.39
CA ASP A 28 -33.78 -22.62 -2.95
C ASP A 28 -34.08 -22.40 -1.46
N ALA A 29 -33.28 -21.55 -0.80
CA ALA A 29 -33.50 -21.14 0.58
C ALA A 29 -33.03 -19.70 0.79
N LYS A 30 -33.89 -18.86 1.37
CA LYS A 30 -33.56 -17.53 1.87
C LYS A 30 -33.54 -17.59 3.39
N ILE A 31 -32.40 -17.23 3.96
CA ILE A 31 -32.19 -17.23 5.41
C ILE A 31 -31.94 -15.80 5.85
N THR A 32 -32.84 -15.28 6.68
CA THR A 32 -32.63 -14.00 7.36
C THR A 32 -32.06 -14.29 8.74
N ALA A 33 -30.82 -13.88 8.97
CA ALA A 33 -30.11 -14.00 10.25
C ALA A 33 -29.75 -12.60 10.76
N ASP A 34 -30.76 -11.88 11.25
CA ASP A 34 -30.62 -10.50 11.72
C ASP A 34 -30.22 -10.44 13.20
N PHE A 35 -29.76 -9.30 13.70
CA PHE A 35 -29.31 -9.12 15.08
C PHE A 35 -29.85 -7.83 15.69
N ASP A 36 -30.47 -7.94 16.87
CA ASP A 36 -30.80 -6.79 17.70
C ASP A 36 -29.66 -6.51 18.68
N PRO A 37 -28.84 -5.45 18.47
CA PRO A 37 -27.72 -5.14 19.34
C PRO A 37 -28.15 -4.65 20.74
N ARG A 38 -29.36 -4.09 20.89
CA ARG A 38 -29.85 -3.61 22.19
C ARG A 38 -30.27 -4.76 23.09
N ARG A 39 -30.93 -5.77 22.50
CA ARG A 39 -31.37 -6.98 23.23
C ARG A 39 -30.33 -8.11 23.20
N ARG A 40 -29.27 -7.97 22.40
CA ARG A 40 -28.28 -9.03 22.10
C ARG A 40 -28.95 -10.34 21.65
N THR A 41 -29.96 -10.20 20.79
CA THR A 41 -30.83 -11.30 20.36
C THR A 41 -30.72 -11.47 18.85
N GLY A 42 -30.47 -12.69 18.39
CA GLY A 42 -30.53 -13.03 16.96
C GLY A 42 -31.98 -13.23 16.52
N ILE A 43 -32.31 -12.87 15.29
CA ILE A 43 -33.64 -13.07 14.71
C ILE A 43 -33.46 -13.94 13.47
N LEU A 44 -33.94 -15.18 13.54
CA LEU A 44 -33.86 -16.15 12.44
C LEU A 44 -35.21 -16.25 11.74
N ARG A 45 -35.21 -16.20 10.40
CA ARG A 45 -36.34 -16.58 9.56
C ARG A 45 -35.85 -17.41 8.38
N PHE A 46 -36.56 -18.50 8.09
CA PHE A 46 -36.30 -19.37 6.95
C PHE A 46 -37.45 -19.29 5.95
N GLU A 47 -37.11 -19.20 4.67
CA GLU A 47 -38.04 -19.32 3.54
C GLU A 47 -37.42 -20.31 2.54
N GLY A 48 -38.10 -21.43 2.28
CA GLY A 48 -37.60 -22.49 1.40
C GLY A 48 -38.47 -22.75 0.19
N GLU A 49 -37.88 -23.30 -0.87
CA GLU A 49 -38.58 -23.82 -2.04
C GLU A 49 -38.14 -25.26 -2.30
N LEU A 50 -39.09 -26.19 -2.43
CA LEU A 50 -38.82 -27.54 -2.91
C LEU A 50 -39.11 -27.64 -4.40
N ASP A 51 -38.25 -28.37 -5.11
CA ASP A 51 -38.59 -28.88 -6.44
C ASP A 51 -38.98 -30.36 -6.28
N THR A 52 -40.14 -30.73 -6.80
CA THR A 52 -40.66 -32.09 -6.75
C THR A 52 -41.29 -32.42 -8.11
N PRO A 53 -40.68 -33.32 -8.90
CA PRO A 53 -41.21 -33.71 -10.19
C PRO A 53 -42.61 -34.32 -10.08
N PRO A 54 -43.45 -34.18 -11.13
CA PRO A 54 -44.77 -34.80 -11.17
C PRO A 54 -44.71 -36.31 -10.86
N GLY A 55 -45.61 -36.79 -10.00
CA GLY A 55 -45.69 -38.20 -9.60
C GLY A 55 -44.84 -38.59 -8.37
N HIS A 56 -44.06 -37.66 -7.81
CA HIS A 56 -43.36 -37.86 -6.54
C HIS A 56 -44.05 -37.12 -5.39
N ALA A 57 -43.97 -37.67 -4.17
CA ALA A 57 -44.43 -36.98 -2.98
C ALA A 57 -43.41 -35.93 -2.54
N ALA A 58 -43.89 -34.76 -2.11
CA ALA A 58 -43.03 -33.73 -1.54
C ALA A 58 -42.40 -34.22 -0.23
N ALA A 59 -41.14 -33.88 -0.02
CA ALA A 59 -40.45 -34.14 1.24
C ALA A 59 -41.04 -33.28 2.38
N THR A 60 -40.95 -33.80 3.60
CA THR A 60 -41.12 -33.02 4.82
C THR A 60 -39.80 -32.33 5.17
N VAL A 61 -39.86 -31.15 5.79
CA VAL A 61 -38.68 -30.36 6.13
C VAL A 61 -38.60 -30.15 7.64
N ASP A 62 -37.42 -30.36 8.20
CA ASP A 62 -37.07 -30.03 9.58
C ASP A 62 -35.84 -29.12 9.62
N LEU A 63 -35.91 -28.08 10.42
CA LEU A 63 -34.85 -27.10 10.64
C LEU A 63 -34.19 -27.35 11.99
N GLU A 64 -32.86 -27.31 12.05
CA GLU A 64 -32.09 -27.38 13.29
C GLU A 64 -30.96 -26.35 13.28
N LEU A 65 -30.99 -25.38 14.20
CA LEU A 65 -29.93 -24.39 14.38
C LEU A 65 -28.93 -24.84 15.45
N ARG A 66 -27.65 -24.85 15.09
CA ARG A 66 -26.54 -25.12 16.00
C ARG A 66 -25.67 -23.89 16.20
N THR A 67 -25.24 -23.68 17.43
CA THR A 67 -24.24 -22.68 17.83
C THR A 67 -22.88 -22.94 17.17
N PRO A 68 -21.96 -21.96 17.18
CA PRO A 68 -20.57 -22.16 16.77
C PRO A 68 -19.88 -23.36 17.44
N ASP A 69 -20.22 -23.65 18.71
CA ASP A 69 -19.65 -24.78 19.47
C ASP A 69 -20.39 -26.11 19.23
N GLY A 70 -21.41 -26.12 18.35
CA GLY A 70 -22.14 -27.31 17.92
C GLY A 70 -23.41 -27.66 18.71
N ALA A 71 -23.73 -26.94 19.79
CA ALA A 71 -24.95 -27.18 20.56
C ALA A 71 -26.21 -26.73 19.80
N THR A 72 -27.26 -27.55 19.78
CA THR A 72 -28.56 -27.18 19.20
C THR A 72 -29.28 -26.16 20.08
N VAL A 73 -29.74 -25.06 19.50
CA VAL A 73 -30.48 -24.00 20.20
C VAL A 73 -31.91 -23.80 19.70
N TRP A 74 -32.24 -24.33 18.52
CA TRP A 74 -33.59 -24.23 17.97
C TRP A 74 -33.88 -25.37 16.99
N ARG A 75 -35.15 -25.81 16.97
CA ARG A 75 -35.70 -26.75 15.99
C ARG A 75 -37.11 -26.33 15.61
N GLN A 76 -37.47 -26.49 14.33
CA GLN A 76 -38.83 -26.30 13.86
C GLN A 76 -39.07 -27.12 12.60
N SER A 77 -40.28 -27.67 12.45
CA SER A 77 -40.79 -28.15 11.17
C SER A 77 -41.65 -27.04 10.57
N PRO A 78 -41.24 -26.34 9.49
CA PRO A 78 -42.07 -25.34 8.86
C PRO A 78 -43.34 -25.97 8.26
N GLY A 79 -44.37 -25.15 8.06
CA GLY A 79 -45.62 -25.58 7.43
C GLY A 79 -45.43 -25.94 5.94
N SER A 80 -46.55 -26.22 5.26
CA SER A 80 -46.54 -26.58 3.83
C SER A 80 -46.04 -25.47 2.89
N ASP A 81 -46.04 -24.22 3.35
CA ASP A 81 -45.48 -23.07 2.64
C ASP A 81 -43.96 -22.93 2.80
N LEU A 82 -43.34 -23.76 3.66
CA LEU A 82 -41.90 -23.77 3.97
C LEU A 82 -41.35 -22.42 4.45
N VAL A 83 -42.20 -21.64 5.09
CA VAL A 83 -41.82 -20.40 5.75
C VAL A 83 -41.87 -20.61 7.25
N SER A 84 -40.82 -20.22 7.96
CA SER A 84 -40.85 -20.16 9.42
C SER A 84 -41.37 -18.79 9.88
N ASP A 85 -42.03 -18.76 11.04
CA ASP A 85 -42.16 -17.51 11.77
C ASP A 85 -40.76 -17.00 12.18
N PRO A 86 -40.55 -15.67 12.29
CA PRO A 86 -39.34 -15.14 12.88
C PRO A 86 -39.19 -15.65 14.32
N VAL A 87 -38.02 -16.19 14.65
CA VAL A 87 -37.70 -16.68 16.00
C VAL A 87 -36.54 -15.90 16.61
N GLU A 88 -36.69 -15.57 17.90
CA GLU A 88 -35.65 -14.94 18.71
C GLU A 88 -34.68 -15.99 19.25
N ILE A 89 -33.38 -15.76 19.06
CA ILE A 89 -32.28 -16.55 19.62
C ILE A 89 -31.60 -15.68 20.71
N PRO A 90 -31.90 -15.91 22.00
CA PRO A 90 -31.31 -15.13 23.08
C PRO A 90 -29.80 -15.40 23.21
N ASP A 91 -29.08 -14.44 23.80
CA ASP A 91 -27.63 -14.51 24.04
C ASP A 91 -26.83 -14.87 22.77
N CYS A 92 -27.27 -14.34 21.64
CA CYS A 92 -26.67 -14.63 20.34
C CYS A 92 -25.25 -14.04 20.26
N ARG A 93 -24.29 -14.84 19.75
CA ARG A 93 -22.97 -14.35 19.34
C ARG A 93 -23.08 -13.73 17.94
N PRO A 94 -22.96 -12.40 17.79
CA PRO A 94 -23.10 -11.76 16.49
C PRO A 94 -21.86 -11.97 15.62
N TRP A 95 -22.08 -12.04 14.32
CA TRP A 95 -21.00 -12.08 13.34
C TRP A 95 -20.47 -10.67 13.05
N SER A 96 -19.15 -10.52 12.98
CA SER A 96 -18.46 -9.33 12.50
C SER A 96 -17.13 -9.71 11.84
N ALA A 97 -16.45 -8.75 11.20
CA ALA A 97 -15.09 -8.98 10.68
C ALA A 97 -14.04 -9.22 11.79
N GLU A 98 -14.33 -8.84 13.04
CA GLU A 98 -13.43 -9.06 14.19
C GLU A 98 -13.73 -10.39 14.89
N THR A 99 -15.01 -10.75 14.99
CA THR A 99 -15.53 -11.95 15.65
C THR A 99 -16.47 -12.71 14.69
N PRO A 100 -15.92 -13.58 13.82
CA PRO A 100 -16.69 -14.26 12.77
C PRO A 100 -17.47 -15.48 13.30
N ASP A 101 -18.30 -15.29 14.33
CA ASP A 101 -19.12 -16.37 14.90
C ASP A 101 -20.15 -16.89 13.88
N LEU A 102 -20.03 -18.17 13.53
CA LEU A 102 -20.89 -18.83 12.54
C LEU A 102 -21.69 -19.97 13.16
N TYR A 103 -23.01 -19.87 13.03
CA TYR A 103 -23.97 -20.91 13.35
C TYR A 103 -24.13 -21.86 12.16
N THR A 104 -24.69 -23.04 12.41
CA THR A 104 -25.09 -23.98 11.34
C THR A 104 -26.59 -24.20 11.38
N LEU A 105 -27.30 -23.81 10.32
CA LEU A 105 -28.68 -24.21 10.08
C LEU A 105 -28.67 -25.47 9.23
N LEU A 106 -29.16 -26.57 9.79
CA LEU A 106 -29.36 -27.82 9.06
C LEU A 106 -30.81 -27.86 8.56
N VAL A 107 -31.00 -27.95 7.25
CA VAL A 107 -32.29 -28.20 6.61
C VAL A 107 -32.34 -29.67 6.25
N ARG A 108 -33.16 -30.44 6.96
CA ARG A 108 -33.29 -31.90 6.77
C ARG A 108 -34.59 -32.19 6.02
N LEU A 109 -34.47 -32.89 4.91
CA LEU A 109 -35.61 -33.37 4.14
C LEU A 109 -35.82 -34.85 4.46
N SER A 110 -37.06 -35.23 4.74
CA SER A 110 -37.44 -36.62 4.98
C SER A 110 -38.64 -37.02 4.12
N ASP A 111 -38.75 -38.30 3.77
CA ASP A 111 -39.96 -38.81 3.12
C ASP A 111 -41.16 -38.85 4.08
N ARG A 112 -42.31 -39.30 3.57
CA ARG A 112 -43.56 -39.42 4.36
C ARG A 112 -43.46 -40.39 5.54
N ASP A 113 -42.51 -41.32 5.49
CA ASP A 113 -42.28 -42.33 6.52
C ASP A 113 -41.21 -41.88 7.52
N GLY A 114 -40.73 -40.63 7.40
CA GLY A 114 -39.73 -40.02 8.27
C GLY A 114 -38.28 -40.43 7.96
N LYS A 115 -38.03 -41.06 6.80
CA LYS A 115 -36.67 -41.46 6.41
C LYS A 115 -35.93 -40.26 5.80
N PRO A 116 -34.67 -39.99 6.19
CA PRO A 116 -33.90 -38.88 5.65
C PRO A 116 -33.61 -39.06 4.16
N LEU A 117 -33.86 -38.02 3.38
CA LEU A 117 -33.60 -37.92 1.94
C LEU A 117 -32.37 -37.04 1.65
N GLU A 118 -32.28 -35.89 2.31
CA GLU A 118 -31.23 -34.90 2.09
C GLU A 118 -31.00 -34.05 3.35
N ILE A 119 -29.76 -33.62 3.58
CA ILE A 119 -29.43 -32.63 4.61
C ILE A 119 -28.59 -31.55 3.96
N VAL A 120 -29.11 -30.31 3.94
CA VAL A 120 -28.40 -29.15 3.41
C VAL A 120 -27.95 -28.25 4.56
N PRO A 121 -26.63 -28.13 4.80
CA PRO A 121 -26.10 -27.24 5.84
C PRO A 121 -25.90 -25.82 5.29
N PHE A 122 -26.37 -24.82 6.03
CA PHE A 122 -26.05 -23.41 5.82
C PHE A 122 -25.22 -22.89 6.97
N ARG A 123 -24.10 -22.23 6.66
CA ARG A 123 -23.33 -21.45 7.63
C ARG A 123 -23.91 -20.04 7.66
N ILE A 124 -24.37 -19.60 8.83
CA ILE A 124 -25.02 -18.30 8.97
C ILE A 124 -24.37 -17.51 10.09
N GLY A 125 -24.30 -16.20 9.93
CA GLY A 125 -23.83 -15.27 10.95
C GLY A 125 -24.93 -14.26 11.26
N PHE A 126 -25.29 -14.13 12.54
CA PHE A 126 -26.29 -13.15 12.96
C PHE A 126 -25.69 -11.75 12.92
N ARG A 127 -26.18 -10.90 12.03
CA ARG A 127 -25.73 -9.50 11.95
C ARG A 127 -26.80 -8.59 11.37
N ARG A 128 -26.77 -7.33 11.78
CA ARG A 128 -27.58 -6.26 11.15
C ARG A 128 -26.68 -5.32 10.38
N VAL A 129 -27.06 -5.01 9.14
CA VAL A 129 -26.47 -3.91 8.36
C VAL A 129 -27.58 -2.91 8.07
N GLU A 130 -27.31 -1.65 8.37
CA GLU A 130 -28.27 -0.57 8.13
C GLU A 130 -27.53 0.73 7.84
N ILE A 131 -28.24 1.70 7.25
CA ILE A 131 -27.77 3.07 7.16
C ILE A 131 -28.64 3.93 8.07
N ALA A 132 -28.01 4.59 9.03
CA ALA A 132 -28.69 5.49 9.96
C ALA A 132 -27.80 6.69 10.27
N GLY A 133 -28.41 7.89 10.31
CA GLY A 133 -27.67 9.14 10.58
C GLY A 133 -26.57 9.43 9.55
N GLY A 134 -26.77 9.00 8.29
CA GLY A 134 -25.76 9.14 7.23
C GLY A 134 -24.59 8.18 7.33
N ARG A 135 -24.69 7.12 8.14
CA ARG A 135 -23.61 6.16 8.34
C ARG A 135 -24.05 4.71 8.13
N LEU A 136 -23.19 3.92 7.50
CA LEU A 136 -23.24 2.46 7.44
C LEU A 136 -22.92 1.88 8.82
N LEU A 137 -23.89 1.17 9.39
CA LEU A 137 -23.76 0.51 10.68
C LEU A 137 -23.72 -1.01 10.50
N VAL A 138 -22.86 -1.68 11.26
CA VAL A 138 -22.89 -3.13 11.47
C VAL A 138 -23.17 -3.37 12.95
N ASN A 139 -24.24 -4.11 13.26
CA ASN A 139 -24.66 -4.40 14.64
C ASN A 139 -24.81 -3.13 15.50
N GLY A 140 -25.29 -2.03 14.89
CA GLY A 140 -25.48 -0.73 15.55
C GLY A 140 -24.21 0.12 15.72
N VAL A 141 -23.05 -0.32 15.22
CA VAL A 141 -21.77 0.41 15.28
C VAL A 141 -21.41 0.95 13.90
N ALA A 142 -21.04 2.23 13.82
CA ALA A 142 -20.52 2.82 12.59
C ALA A 142 -19.12 2.29 12.30
N VAL A 143 -19.02 1.39 11.33
CA VAL A 143 -17.75 0.72 10.99
C VAL A 143 -16.95 1.55 10.00
N THR A 144 -15.62 1.45 10.09
CA THR A 144 -14.70 1.94 9.06
C THR A 144 -14.26 0.79 8.16
N LEU A 145 -14.55 0.89 6.87
CA LEU A 145 -14.15 -0.10 5.86
C LEU A 145 -12.70 0.15 5.44
N ARG A 146 -11.79 -0.64 6.02
CA ARG A 146 -10.37 -0.77 5.63
C ARG A 146 -10.30 -1.75 4.46
N GLY A 147 -10.60 -1.23 3.28
CA GLY A 147 -10.90 -2.02 2.09
C GLY A 147 -9.77 -2.15 1.08
N VAL A 148 -9.86 -3.18 0.24
CA VAL A 148 -9.07 -3.33 -1.00
C VAL A 148 -9.91 -3.94 -2.11
N ASN A 149 -9.66 -3.54 -3.36
CA ASN A 149 -10.21 -4.19 -4.55
C ASN A 149 -9.37 -5.44 -4.87
N ARG A 150 -10.02 -6.57 -5.18
CA ARG A 150 -9.34 -7.83 -5.46
C ARG A 150 -9.92 -8.52 -6.69
N HIS A 151 -9.12 -8.60 -7.75
CA HIS A 151 -9.35 -9.52 -8.86
C HIS A 151 -9.03 -10.98 -8.49
N GLU A 152 -9.75 -11.95 -9.08
CA GLU A 152 -9.34 -13.35 -9.07
C GLU A 152 -8.23 -13.58 -10.11
N HIS A 153 -6.98 -13.37 -9.68
CA HIS A 153 -5.80 -13.59 -10.53
C HIS A 153 -4.79 -14.52 -9.85
N ASP A 154 -4.34 -15.52 -10.58
CA ASP A 154 -3.21 -16.38 -10.27
C ASP A 154 -2.16 -16.27 -11.40
N PRO A 155 -0.86 -16.10 -11.09
CA PRO A 155 0.16 -15.90 -12.11
C PRO A 155 0.35 -17.10 -13.05
N ASP A 156 -0.04 -18.31 -12.62
CA ASP A 156 0.19 -19.55 -13.35
C ASP A 156 -1.11 -20.07 -14.00
N THR A 157 -2.27 -19.81 -13.40
CA THR A 157 -3.59 -20.31 -13.87
C THR A 157 -4.59 -19.23 -14.28
N GLY A 158 -4.18 -17.95 -14.29
CA GLY A 158 -5.03 -16.84 -14.72
C GLY A 158 -6.22 -16.65 -13.79
N HIS A 159 -7.45 -16.71 -14.32
CA HIS A 159 -8.67 -16.51 -13.52
C HIS A 159 -9.06 -17.71 -12.63
N THR A 160 -8.34 -18.83 -12.70
CA THR A 160 -8.57 -19.98 -11.82
C THR A 160 -7.74 -19.85 -10.55
N VAL A 161 -8.32 -19.28 -9.50
CA VAL A 161 -7.67 -19.16 -8.19
C VAL A 161 -8.07 -20.33 -7.30
N ASP A 162 -7.10 -21.04 -6.73
CA ASP A 162 -7.37 -22.18 -5.85
C ASP A 162 -7.62 -21.77 -4.38
N ARG A 163 -8.00 -22.73 -3.55
CA ARG A 163 -8.25 -22.51 -2.12
C ARG A 163 -7.01 -22.01 -1.37
N ALA A 164 -5.82 -22.46 -1.74
CA ALA A 164 -4.58 -22.09 -1.05
C ALA A 164 -4.24 -20.62 -1.30
N SER A 165 -4.36 -20.17 -2.56
CA SER A 165 -4.20 -18.77 -2.96
C SER A 165 -5.25 -17.87 -2.29
N MET A 166 -6.52 -18.29 -2.22
CA MET A 166 -7.55 -17.54 -1.47
C MET A 166 -7.19 -17.39 0.02
N LEU A 167 -6.77 -18.48 0.67
CA LEU A 167 -6.35 -18.44 2.08
C LEU A 167 -5.11 -17.58 2.29
N ARG A 168 -4.17 -17.60 1.34
CA ARG A 168 -2.97 -16.76 1.38
C ARG A 168 -3.34 -15.28 1.31
N ASP A 169 -4.26 -14.93 0.41
CA ASP A 169 -4.80 -13.56 0.33
C ASP A 169 -5.45 -13.15 1.66
N ILE A 170 -6.34 -13.97 2.21
CA ILE A 170 -7.01 -13.71 3.51
C ILE A 170 -6.00 -13.52 4.64
N GLN A 171 -4.97 -14.35 4.69
CA GLN A 171 -3.91 -14.25 5.69
C GLN A 171 -3.21 -12.89 5.60
N LEU A 172 -2.73 -12.53 4.42
CA LEU A 172 -2.03 -11.26 4.22
C LEU A 172 -2.93 -10.04 4.47
N LEU A 173 -4.21 -10.10 4.07
CA LEU A 173 -5.19 -9.05 4.35
C LEU A 173 -5.34 -8.82 5.87
N LYS A 174 -5.59 -9.88 6.63
CA LYS A 174 -5.80 -9.79 8.09
C LYS A 174 -4.54 -9.38 8.84
N ALA A 175 -3.36 -9.86 8.41
CA ALA A 175 -2.07 -9.45 8.97
C ALA A 175 -1.81 -7.95 8.77
N ASN A 176 -2.29 -7.38 7.66
CA ASN A 176 -2.12 -5.97 7.31
C ASN A 176 -3.33 -5.09 7.67
N ASN A 177 -4.14 -5.52 8.64
CA ASN A 177 -5.26 -4.77 9.22
C ASN A 177 -6.45 -4.48 8.29
N PHE A 178 -6.54 -5.11 7.11
CA PHE A 178 -7.74 -5.02 6.28
C PHE A 178 -8.92 -5.75 6.93
N ASN A 179 -10.12 -5.19 6.78
CA ASN A 179 -11.38 -5.80 7.22
C ASN A 179 -12.41 -5.95 6.09
N ALA A 180 -12.16 -5.41 4.90
CA ALA A 180 -13.10 -5.44 3.79
C ALA A 180 -12.43 -5.72 2.43
N VAL A 181 -13.17 -6.36 1.52
CA VAL A 181 -12.77 -6.59 0.13
C VAL A 181 -13.94 -6.27 -0.80
N ARG A 182 -13.64 -5.59 -1.91
CA ARG A 182 -14.57 -5.44 -3.05
C ARG A 182 -14.20 -6.45 -4.13
N THR A 183 -15.17 -7.24 -4.61
CA THR A 183 -14.95 -8.27 -5.63
C THR A 183 -14.89 -7.64 -7.03
N SER A 184 -13.80 -6.93 -7.31
CA SER A 184 -13.60 -6.21 -8.57
C SER A 184 -13.50 -7.18 -9.75
N HIS A 185 -14.33 -7.11 -10.78
CA HIS A 185 -15.64 -6.43 -10.87
C HIS A 185 -16.69 -7.43 -11.31
N TYR A 186 -16.79 -8.53 -10.55
CA TYR A 186 -17.63 -9.67 -10.83
C TYR A 186 -17.77 -10.55 -9.58
N PRO A 187 -18.78 -11.44 -9.54
CA PRO A 187 -18.91 -12.36 -8.42
C PRO A 187 -17.78 -13.40 -8.45
N ASN A 188 -17.06 -13.52 -7.34
CA ASN A 188 -15.93 -14.45 -7.18
C ASN A 188 -16.39 -15.91 -7.13
N HIS A 189 -15.44 -16.83 -7.01
CA HIS A 189 -15.70 -18.24 -6.75
C HIS A 189 -16.48 -18.41 -5.43
N PRO A 190 -17.52 -19.28 -5.33
CA PRO A 190 -18.34 -19.43 -4.12
C PRO A 190 -17.56 -19.72 -2.84
N LEU A 191 -16.43 -20.44 -2.96
CA LEU A 191 -15.53 -20.70 -1.83
C LEU A 191 -14.98 -19.42 -1.18
N TRP A 192 -14.75 -18.35 -1.95
CA TRP A 192 -14.25 -17.07 -1.44
C TRP A 192 -15.17 -16.50 -0.35
N TYR A 193 -16.48 -16.47 -0.60
CA TYR A 193 -17.48 -15.98 0.35
C TYR A 193 -17.52 -16.83 1.63
N ALA A 194 -17.50 -18.16 1.49
CA ALA A 194 -17.46 -19.06 2.63
C ALA A 194 -16.18 -18.88 3.48
N LEU A 195 -15.04 -18.55 2.84
CA LEU A 195 -13.81 -18.22 3.55
C LEU A 195 -13.93 -16.84 4.22
N CYS A 196 -14.44 -15.81 3.55
CA CYS A 196 -14.66 -14.50 4.16
C CYS A 196 -15.62 -14.54 5.35
N ASP A 197 -16.66 -15.37 5.29
CA ASP A 197 -17.54 -15.66 6.42
C ASP A 197 -16.75 -16.23 7.61
N ALA A 198 -15.88 -17.21 7.35
CA ALA A 198 -15.14 -17.94 8.38
C ALA A 198 -14.00 -17.13 9.01
N TYR A 199 -13.34 -16.28 8.22
CA TYR A 199 -12.16 -15.51 8.66
C TYR A 199 -12.49 -14.04 9.00
N GLY A 200 -13.73 -13.61 8.81
CA GLY A 200 -14.20 -12.27 9.15
C GLY A 200 -13.63 -11.22 8.22
N ILE A 201 -14.18 -11.14 7.00
CA ILE A 201 -13.92 -10.07 6.03
C ILE A 201 -15.27 -9.60 5.49
N TYR A 202 -15.53 -8.30 5.55
CA TYR A 202 -16.69 -7.68 4.92
C TYR A 202 -16.53 -7.68 3.39
N LEU A 203 -17.61 -7.94 2.66
CA LEU A 203 -17.62 -7.95 1.21
C LEU A 203 -18.57 -6.90 0.64
N ILE A 204 -18.07 -6.18 -0.37
CA ILE A 204 -18.89 -5.57 -1.41
C ILE A 204 -18.92 -6.60 -2.55
N ASP A 205 -20.06 -7.27 -2.73
CA ASP A 205 -20.24 -8.24 -3.80
C ASP A 205 -20.81 -7.54 -5.03
N GLU A 206 -20.14 -7.70 -6.17
CA GLU A 206 -20.33 -6.86 -7.35
C GLU A 206 -20.77 -7.66 -8.58
N GLY A 207 -21.81 -7.17 -9.24
CA GLY A 207 -22.30 -7.77 -10.47
C GLY A 207 -21.26 -7.71 -11.57
N ASN A 208 -21.21 -8.75 -12.41
CA ASN A 208 -20.29 -8.80 -13.56
C ASN A 208 -20.80 -7.90 -14.69
N ILE A 209 -20.78 -6.58 -14.49
CA ILE A 209 -21.30 -5.57 -15.43
C ILE A 209 -20.27 -4.46 -15.56
N GLU A 210 -19.49 -4.51 -16.63
CA GLU A 210 -18.59 -3.43 -17.06
C GLU A 210 -18.70 -3.16 -18.56
N THR A 211 -18.84 -1.88 -18.92
CA THR A 211 -19.00 -1.41 -20.31
C THR A 211 -18.13 -0.19 -20.58
N HIS A 212 -16.94 -0.14 -19.99
CA HIS A 212 -16.04 1.02 -20.02
C HIS A 212 -15.84 1.55 -21.45
N GLY A 213 -15.59 0.66 -22.44
CA GLY A 213 -15.42 1.04 -23.84
C GLY A 213 -16.61 1.75 -24.50
N MET A 214 -17.81 1.67 -23.90
CA MET A 214 -19.02 2.39 -24.34
C MET A 214 -19.21 3.76 -23.65
N GLY A 215 -18.31 4.09 -22.71
CA GLY A 215 -18.26 5.35 -21.98
C GLY A 215 -18.99 5.33 -20.63
N ARG A 216 -18.50 6.14 -19.68
CA ARG A 216 -18.99 6.22 -18.29
C ARG A 216 -20.10 7.24 -18.03
N ARG A 217 -20.69 7.82 -19.07
CA ARG A 217 -21.64 8.95 -18.96
C ARG A 217 -23.09 8.50 -19.04
N SER A 218 -24.01 9.43 -18.78
CA SER A 218 -25.47 9.20 -18.83
C SER A 218 -26.01 8.78 -20.19
N PHE A 219 -25.23 8.94 -21.27
CA PHE A 219 -25.59 8.49 -22.62
C PHE A 219 -24.97 7.14 -22.99
N ASN A 220 -24.41 6.38 -22.04
CA ASN A 220 -23.99 5.00 -22.30
C ASN A 220 -25.20 4.22 -22.88
N ALA A 221 -25.04 3.74 -24.10
CA ALA A 221 -26.13 3.14 -24.84
C ALA A 221 -26.63 1.85 -24.16
N LEU A 222 -25.73 1.07 -23.55
CA LEU A 222 -26.08 -0.20 -22.91
C LEU A 222 -26.82 0.01 -21.58
N ALA A 223 -26.54 1.12 -20.88
CA ALA A 223 -27.24 1.51 -19.66
C ALA A 223 -28.67 2.04 -19.90
N ASN A 224 -28.99 2.46 -21.13
CA ASN A 224 -30.25 3.14 -21.46
C ASN A 224 -31.14 2.36 -22.44
N ASP A 225 -30.58 1.45 -23.23
CA ASP A 225 -31.32 0.66 -24.21
C ASP A 225 -32.07 -0.50 -23.52
N PRO A 226 -33.42 -0.54 -23.56
CA PRO A 226 -34.22 -1.60 -22.95
C PRO A 226 -33.89 -3.01 -23.44
N VAL A 227 -33.31 -3.16 -24.65
CA VAL A 227 -32.88 -4.47 -25.16
C VAL A 227 -31.82 -5.11 -24.25
N TRP A 228 -31.00 -4.30 -23.57
CA TRP A 228 -29.97 -4.78 -22.65
C TRP A 228 -30.45 -5.00 -21.22
N ARG A 229 -31.70 -4.62 -20.91
CA ARG A 229 -32.25 -4.67 -19.56
C ARG A 229 -32.19 -6.07 -18.93
N GLU A 230 -32.67 -7.09 -19.64
CA GLU A 230 -32.66 -8.47 -19.11
C GLU A 230 -31.24 -9.02 -18.96
N ALA A 231 -30.29 -8.61 -19.79
CA ALA A 231 -28.89 -9.01 -19.65
C ALA A 231 -28.24 -8.44 -18.38
N HIS A 232 -28.55 -7.18 -18.03
CA HIS A 232 -28.11 -6.59 -16.76
C HIS A 232 -28.81 -7.27 -15.57
N LEU A 233 -30.13 -7.45 -15.66
CA LEU A 233 -30.91 -8.04 -14.58
C LEU A 233 -30.55 -9.51 -14.32
N ASP A 234 -30.25 -10.31 -15.34
CA ASP A 234 -29.81 -11.71 -15.18
C ASP A 234 -28.51 -11.79 -14.36
N ARG A 235 -27.53 -10.95 -14.68
CA ARG A 235 -26.22 -10.92 -14.00
C ARG A 235 -26.37 -10.61 -12.51
N LEU A 236 -27.17 -9.61 -12.17
CA LEU A 236 -27.44 -9.26 -10.77
C LEU A 236 -28.33 -10.27 -10.06
N ARG A 237 -29.34 -10.79 -10.75
CA ARG A 237 -30.21 -11.82 -10.20
C ARG A 237 -29.43 -13.05 -9.78
N ARG A 238 -28.54 -13.52 -10.65
CA ARG A 238 -27.72 -14.71 -10.38
C ARG A 238 -26.73 -14.49 -9.24
N MET A 239 -26.13 -13.30 -9.11
CA MET A 239 -25.28 -12.95 -7.98
C MET A 239 -26.09 -12.95 -6.67
N VAL A 240 -27.11 -12.10 -6.57
CA VAL A 240 -27.87 -11.93 -5.31
C VAL A 240 -28.51 -13.23 -4.85
N LEU A 241 -29.12 -14.00 -5.76
CA LEU A 241 -29.75 -15.28 -5.38
C LEU A 241 -28.73 -16.32 -4.91
N ARG A 242 -27.53 -16.35 -5.50
CA ARG A 242 -26.45 -17.25 -5.08
C ARG A 242 -25.91 -16.87 -3.70
N ASP A 243 -25.72 -15.57 -3.44
CA ASP A 243 -24.85 -15.12 -2.34
C ASP A 243 -25.59 -14.51 -1.13
N ARG A 244 -26.90 -14.27 -1.21
CA ARG A 244 -27.70 -13.57 -0.17
C ARG A 244 -27.62 -14.14 1.25
N ASN A 245 -27.21 -15.40 1.40
CA ASN A 245 -27.12 -16.06 2.70
C ASN A 245 -25.73 -15.88 3.36
N HIS A 246 -24.74 -15.32 2.66
CA HIS A 246 -23.41 -15.07 3.23
C HIS A 246 -23.43 -13.84 4.17
N PRO A 247 -23.07 -14.00 5.47
CA PRO A 247 -22.99 -12.87 6.40
C PRO A 247 -21.89 -11.86 6.02
N SER A 248 -20.81 -12.33 5.37
CA SER A 248 -19.71 -11.47 4.90
C SER A 248 -20.13 -10.42 3.89
N VAL A 249 -21.07 -10.73 3.01
CA VAL A 249 -21.61 -9.75 2.07
C VAL A 249 -22.42 -8.74 2.85
N ILE A 250 -21.97 -7.48 2.89
CA ILE A 250 -22.66 -6.39 3.58
C ILE A 250 -23.22 -5.35 2.62
N ILE A 251 -22.73 -5.29 1.39
CA ILE A 251 -23.15 -4.33 0.36
C ILE A 251 -23.29 -5.07 -0.97
N TRP A 252 -24.36 -4.77 -1.72
CA TRP A 252 -24.50 -5.17 -3.12
C TRP A 252 -24.02 -4.05 -4.04
N SER A 253 -23.23 -4.36 -5.06
CA SER A 253 -22.83 -3.43 -6.12
C SER A 253 -23.36 -3.88 -7.48
N TYR A 254 -23.84 -2.96 -8.32
CA TYR A 254 -24.37 -3.35 -9.65
C TYR A 254 -23.28 -3.87 -10.59
N GLY A 255 -22.10 -3.28 -10.50
CA GLY A 255 -21.04 -3.38 -11.49
C GLY A 255 -20.16 -2.13 -11.43
N ASN A 256 -19.40 -1.91 -12.49
CA ASN A 256 -18.35 -0.91 -12.55
C ASN A 256 -18.36 -0.14 -13.87
N GLU A 257 -17.99 1.14 -13.84
CA GLU A 257 -17.68 1.97 -15.00
C GLU A 257 -18.62 1.84 -16.22
N SER A 258 -19.94 1.70 -15.98
CA SER A 258 -20.93 1.36 -17.00
C SER A 258 -21.95 2.47 -17.30
N GLY A 259 -21.64 3.70 -16.87
CA GLY A 259 -22.56 4.84 -16.99
C GLY A 259 -23.77 4.72 -16.08
N ASP A 260 -24.80 5.52 -16.31
CA ASP A 260 -26.06 5.47 -15.56
C ASP A 260 -27.23 5.69 -16.53
N GLY A 261 -28.40 5.11 -16.20
CA GLY A 261 -29.54 5.08 -17.11
C GLY A 261 -30.78 4.39 -16.53
N SER A 262 -31.86 4.36 -17.32
CA SER A 262 -33.17 3.81 -16.92
C SER A 262 -33.10 2.36 -16.45
N VAL A 263 -32.21 1.55 -17.02
CA VAL A 263 -32.00 0.15 -16.64
C VAL A 263 -31.57 0.06 -15.16
N PHE A 264 -30.64 0.89 -14.70
CA PHE A 264 -30.10 0.83 -13.33
C PHE A 264 -31.15 1.16 -12.26
N ALA A 265 -32.11 2.05 -12.55
CA ALA A 265 -33.22 2.32 -11.65
C ALA A 265 -34.11 1.09 -11.41
N GLU A 266 -34.25 0.23 -12.42
CA GLU A 266 -34.98 -1.04 -12.27
C GLU A 266 -34.18 -2.09 -11.52
N LEU A 267 -32.86 -2.15 -11.75
CA LEU A 267 -31.96 -3.04 -11.00
C LEU A 267 -32.00 -2.72 -9.51
N TYR A 268 -31.94 -1.44 -9.14
CA TYR A 268 -32.07 -0.99 -7.75
C TYR A 268 -33.36 -1.50 -7.10
N LYS A 269 -34.51 -1.22 -7.73
CA LYS A 269 -35.83 -1.65 -7.23
C LYS A 269 -35.92 -3.16 -7.06
N TRP A 270 -35.33 -3.91 -7.99
CA TRP A 270 -35.29 -5.37 -7.91
C TRP A 270 -34.44 -5.86 -6.73
N ILE A 271 -33.23 -5.33 -6.52
CA ILE A 271 -32.40 -5.71 -5.38
C ILE A 271 -33.12 -5.41 -4.07
N LYS A 272 -33.67 -4.19 -3.92
CA LYS A 272 -34.37 -3.80 -2.68
C LYS A 272 -35.62 -4.62 -2.39
N SER A 273 -36.31 -5.15 -3.41
CA SER A 273 -37.48 -6.01 -3.22
C SER A 273 -37.11 -7.45 -2.83
N VAL A 274 -35.96 -7.94 -3.29
CA VAL A 274 -35.49 -9.32 -3.00
C VAL A 274 -34.72 -9.38 -1.68
N ASP A 275 -33.83 -8.42 -1.44
CA ASP A 275 -33.01 -8.34 -0.24
C ASP A 275 -32.92 -6.90 0.31
N PRO A 276 -33.84 -6.52 1.21
CA PRO A 276 -33.77 -5.24 1.91
C PRO A 276 -32.73 -5.22 3.04
N SER A 277 -32.07 -6.34 3.38
CA SER A 277 -31.16 -6.45 4.52
C SER A 277 -29.77 -5.84 4.29
N ARG A 278 -29.51 -5.35 3.07
CA ARG A 278 -28.23 -4.80 2.64
C ARG A 278 -28.43 -3.50 1.83
N PRO A 279 -27.55 -2.50 1.99
CA PRO A 279 -27.49 -1.34 1.12
C PRO A 279 -26.94 -1.67 -0.27
N VAL A 280 -27.25 -0.80 -1.23
CA VAL A 280 -26.84 -0.93 -2.63
C VAL A 280 -25.89 0.20 -3.04
N HIS A 281 -24.77 -0.17 -3.64
CA HIS A 281 -23.69 0.71 -4.07
C HIS A 281 -23.61 0.80 -5.60
N TYR A 282 -23.40 2.00 -6.15
CA TYR A 282 -22.89 2.17 -7.50
C TYR A 282 -22.27 3.54 -7.74
N GLU A 283 -20.99 3.55 -8.11
CA GLU A 283 -20.22 4.78 -8.25
C GLU A 283 -20.76 5.69 -9.36
N ASN A 284 -20.95 5.18 -10.59
CA ASN A 284 -21.32 6.02 -11.73
C ASN A 284 -22.64 6.78 -11.53
N ALA A 285 -23.62 6.18 -10.86
CA ALA A 285 -24.87 6.87 -10.55
C ALA A 285 -24.60 8.09 -9.66
N THR A 286 -23.88 7.91 -8.55
CA THR A 286 -23.59 9.01 -7.62
C THR A 286 -22.61 10.04 -8.19
N LEU A 287 -21.63 9.61 -9.00
CA LEU A 287 -20.74 10.49 -9.77
C LEU A 287 -21.53 11.42 -10.71
N LEU A 288 -22.59 10.90 -11.32
CA LEU A 288 -23.48 11.64 -12.22
C LEU A 288 -24.63 12.35 -11.48
N GLY A 289 -24.62 12.34 -10.14
CA GLY A 289 -25.61 13.03 -9.30
C GLY A 289 -26.95 12.30 -9.13
N ASN A 290 -27.05 11.04 -9.57
CA ASN A 290 -28.23 10.20 -9.39
C ASN A 290 -28.16 9.41 -8.06
N TYR A 291 -28.51 10.07 -6.97
CA TYR A 291 -28.52 9.48 -5.63
C TYR A 291 -29.76 8.61 -5.34
N ALA A 292 -30.72 8.54 -6.26
CA ALA A 292 -31.97 7.78 -6.07
C ALA A 292 -31.82 6.26 -6.29
N VAL A 293 -30.71 5.86 -6.91
CA VAL A 293 -30.41 4.46 -7.27
C VAL A 293 -29.14 3.95 -6.59
N SER A 294 -28.73 4.56 -5.47
CA SER A 294 -27.70 4.02 -4.60
C SER A 294 -27.93 4.51 -3.18
N ASP A 295 -27.68 3.63 -2.21
CA ASP A 295 -27.75 3.91 -0.78
C ASP A 295 -26.45 4.56 -0.26
N ILE A 296 -25.35 4.53 -1.03
CA ILE A 296 -24.00 4.95 -0.62
C ILE A 296 -23.45 5.97 -1.62
N ASN A 297 -22.98 7.12 -1.15
CA ASN A 297 -22.26 8.07 -2.01
C ASN A 297 -20.86 7.52 -2.29
N SER A 298 -20.50 7.37 -3.56
CA SER A 298 -19.24 6.72 -3.92
C SER A 298 -18.49 7.46 -5.01
N ARG A 299 -17.15 7.46 -4.95
CA ARG A 299 -16.27 8.03 -5.98
C ARG A 299 -15.03 7.17 -6.13
N MET A 300 -14.59 7.01 -7.38
CA MET A 300 -13.24 6.49 -7.68
C MET A 300 -12.23 7.63 -7.70
N TYR A 301 -11.10 7.44 -7.02
CA TYR A 301 -9.95 8.34 -6.99
C TYR A 301 -10.26 9.83 -6.66
N PRO A 302 -11.13 10.12 -5.67
CA PRO A 302 -11.35 11.50 -5.23
C PRO A 302 -10.03 12.05 -4.68
N SER A 303 -9.66 13.30 -5.01
CA SER A 303 -8.47 13.86 -4.37
C SER A 303 -8.78 14.23 -2.92
N VAL A 304 -7.75 14.26 -2.07
CA VAL A 304 -7.85 14.72 -0.67
C VAL A 304 -8.57 16.06 -0.57
N ASP A 305 -8.32 16.97 -1.51
CA ASP A 305 -8.91 18.31 -1.52
C ASP A 305 -10.39 18.29 -1.97
N ASP A 306 -10.81 17.32 -2.79
CA ASP A 306 -12.19 17.19 -3.28
C ASP A 306 -13.12 16.57 -2.22
N ILE A 307 -12.59 15.71 -1.35
CA ILE A 307 -13.37 14.87 -0.41
C ILE A 307 -14.28 15.69 0.52
N PRO A 308 -13.83 16.77 1.18
CA PRO A 308 -14.71 17.58 2.04
C PRO A 308 -15.93 18.12 1.30
N GLY A 309 -15.78 18.49 0.02
CA GLY A 309 -16.88 18.93 -0.82
C GLY A 309 -17.87 17.79 -1.11
N ILE A 310 -17.35 16.62 -1.51
CA ILE A 310 -18.17 15.43 -1.82
C ILE A 310 -18.99 14.98 -0.60
N ILE A 311 -18.39 15.01 0.60
CA ILE A 311 -19.06 14.70 1.86
C ILE A 311 -20.20 15.70 2.12
N ALA A 312 -19.90 17.00 1.98
CA ALA A 312 -20.87 18.06 2.24
C ALA A 312 -22.05 18.07 1.26
N GLU A 313 -21.88 17.53 0.05
CA GLU A 313 -22.96 17.38 -0.93
C GLU A 313 -24.04 16.38 -0.49
N GLN A 314 -23.66 15.30 0.21
CA GLN A 314 -24.58 14.22 0.63
C GLN A 314 -24.31 13.76 2.07
N PRO A 315 -24.51 14.62 3.09
CA PRO A 315 -24.20 14.30 4.49
C PRO A 315 -25.09 13.17 5.07
N GLN A 316 -26.24 12.92 4.45
CA GLN A 316 -27.19 11.87 4.85
C GLN A 316 -26.90 10.48 4.26
N MET A 317 -25.83 10.34 3.48
CA MET A 317 -25.38 9.05 2.92
C MET A 317 -23.96 8.76 3.43
N PRO A 318 -23.61 7.49 3.73
CA PRO A 318 -22.21 7.15 3.94
C PRO A 318 -21.43 7.43 2.65
N PHE A 319 -20.24 8.00 2.79
CA PHE A 319 -19.31 8.19 1.69
C PHE A 319 -18.25 7.08 1.72
N LEU A 320 -18.03 6.42 0.59
CA LEU A 320 -16.95 5.47 0.39
C LEU A 320 -16.15 5.85 -0.87
N ALA A 321 -14.82 5.80 -0.79
CA ALA A 321 -14.02 5.77 -2.00
C ALA A 321 -13.90 4.31 -2.46
N CYS A 322 -14.74 3.88 -3.41
CA CYS A 322 -14.73 2.48 -3.89
C CYS A 322 -13.41 2.11 -4.56
N GLU A 323 -12.64 3.11 -5.00
CA GLU A 323 -11.24 3.00 -5.42
C GLU A 323 -10.48 4.24 -4.96
N TYR A 324 -9.33 4.07 -4.32
CA TYR A 324 -8.40 5.16 -3.99
C TYR A 324 -6.96 4.65 -3.94
N ALA A 325 -6.01 5.58 -3.81
CA ALA A 325 -4.58 5.27 -3.62
C ALA A 325 -4.05 4.21 -4.60
N HIS A 326 -4.16 4.49 -5.91
CA HIS A 326 -3.79 3.58 -7.00
C HIS A 326 -2.35 3.06 -6.86
N ALA A 327 -2.18 1.77 -6.56
CA ALA A 327 -0.95 1.13 -6.08
C ALA A 327 -0.02 0.63 -7.21
N MET A 328 -0.20 1.11 -8.44
CA MET A 328 0.67 0.78 -9.57
C MET A 328 2.13 1.16 -9.33
N GLY A 329 2.98 0.14 -9.31
CA GLY A 329 4.41 0.33 -9.09
C GLY A 329 4.74 0.93 -7.71
N ASN A 330 5.68 1.88 -7.68
CA ASN A 330 6.09 2.56 -6.46
C ASN A 330 5.16 3.75 -6.19
N SER A 331 4.06 3.48 -5.48
CA SER A 331 2.93 4.41 -5.34
C SER A 331 2.41 4.52 -3.89
N CYS A 332 1.14 4.88 -3.70
CA CYS A 332 0.47 5.06 -2.40
C CYS A 332 1.18 6.04 -1.46
N GLY A 333 1.63 7.17 -2.01
CA GLY A 333 1.92 8.37 -1.23
C GLY A 333 0.65 8.97 -0.66
N ASN A 334 0.79 9.95 0.24
CA ASN A 334 -0.27 10.76 0.84
C ASN A 334 -1.41 10.01 1.56
N LEU A 335 -1.17 8.75 1.94
CA LEU A 335 -2.10 7.95 2.74
C LEU A 335 -2.45 8.62 4.08
N ALA A 336 -1.51 9.35 4.69
CA ALA A 336 -1.74 10.08 5.93
C ALA A 336 -2.92 11.07 5.80
N GLU A 337 -3.04 11.75 4.65
CA GLU A 337 -4.09 12.72 4.41
C GLU A 337 -5.45 12.08 4.19
N TYR A 338 -5.53 10.99 3.42
CA TYR A 338 -6.77 10.23 3.28
C TYR A 338 -7.25 9.69 4.63
N TRP A 339 -6.34 9.08 5.39
CA TRP A 339 -6.70 8.48 6.68
C TRP A 339 -7.07 9.52 7.74
N ALA A 340 -6.51 10.73 7.70
CA ALA A 340 -6.98 11.83 8.54
C ALA A 340 -8.44 12.22 8.25
N LEU A 341 -8.87 12.16 6.99
CA LEU A 341 -10.27 12.42 6.60
C LEU A 341 -11.21 11.26 6.98
N ILE A 342 -10.74 10.02 6.84
CA ILE A 342 -11.48 8.81 7.24
C ILE A 342 -11.65 8.72 8.77
N ASP A 343 -10.61 9.09 9.52
CA ASP A 343 -10.61 9.04 11.00
C ASP A 343 -11.33 10.22 11.64
N ALA A 344 -11.66 11.26 10.86
CA ALA A 344 -12.42 12.39 11.36
C ALA A 344 -13.90 12.00 11.59
N ASP A 345 -14.56 12.71 12.51
CA ASP A 345 -15.96 12.46 12.85
C ASP A 345 -16.91 12.97 11.76
N ASN A 346 -17.00 12.23 10.66
CA ASN A 346 -17.85 12.52 9.50
C ASN A 346 -18.39 11.20 8.88
N ASN A 347 -19.08 11.29 7.73
CA ASN A 347 -19.68 10.13 7.05
C ASN A 347 -18.75 9.41 6.05
N PHE A 348 -17.46 9.76 5.96
CA PHE A 348 -16.46 9.06 5.14
C PHE A 348 -15.99 7.79 5.85
N GLN A 349 -16.65 6.68 5.58
CA GLN A 349 -16.48 5.43 6.33
C GLN A 349 -15.48 4.48 5.70
N GLY A 350 -14.43 5.03 5.10
CA GLY A 350 -13.32 4.28 4.56
C GLY A 350 -13.31 4.18 3.05
N ALA A 351 -12.37 3.37 2.57
CA ALA A 351 -11.96 3.38 1.18
C ALA A 351 -11.36 2.02 0.80
N PHE A 352 -11.38 1.71 -0.49
CA PHE A 352 -10.87 0.47 -1.05
C PHE A 352 -9.69 0.76 -1.97
N VAL A 353 -8.50 0.30 -1.59
CA VAL A 353 -7.29 0.52 -2.39
C VAL A 353 -7.41 -0.18 -3.74
N TRP A 354 -6.91 0.44 -4.80
CA TRP A 354 -6.74 -0.19 -6.10
C TRP A 354 -5.27 -0.55 -6.35
N ASP A 355 -4.84 -1.81 -6.29
CA ASP A 355 -5.61 -2.99 -5.92
C ASP A 355 -4.77 -4.01 -5.12
N TRP A 356 -5.30 -5.22 -4.91
CA TRP A 356 -4.65 -6.22 -4.08
C TRP A 356 -3.38 -6.79 -4.74
N VAL A 357 -3.46 -7.29 -5.97
CA VAL A 357 -2.42 -8.15 -6.56
C VAL A 357 -2.11 -7.75 -8.01
N ASP A 358 -0.82 -7.62 -8.31
CA ASP A 358 -0.33 -7.44 -9.68
C ASP A 358 -0.86 -8.57 -10.58
N GLN A 359 -1.51 -8.23 -11.70
CA GLN A 359 -2.05 -9.21 -12.64
C GLN A 359 -0.97 -9.73 -13.59
N GLY A 360 0.18 -10.14 -13.07
CA GLY A 360 1.27 -10.65 -13.90
C GLY A 360 1.13 -12.14 -14.24
N ILE A 361 1.41 -12.52 -15.49
CA ILE A 361 1.44 -13.94 -15.92
C ILE A 361 2.89 -14.45 -15.86
N ARG A 362 3.13 -15.58 -15.19
CA ARG A 362 4.47 -16.15 -15.09
C ARG A 362 4.97 -16.62 -16.46
N ALA A 363 6.11 -16.11 -16.88
CA ALA A 363 6.78 -16.49 -18.12
C ALA A 363 8.26 -16.82 -17.88
N PRO A 364 8.88 -17.71 -18.66
CA PRO A 364 10.30 -18.00 -18.55
C PRO A 364 11.13 -16.81 -19.03
N VAL A 365 12.21 -16.50 -18.33
CA VAL A 365 13.18 -15.49 -18.79
C VAL A 365 13.77 -15.94 -20.14
N PRO A 366 13.85 -15.08 -21.17
CA PRO A 366 14.42 -15.45 -22.46
C PRO A 366 15.88 -15.87 -22.35
N ALA A 367 16.31 -16.83 -23.18
CA ALA A 367 17.65 -17.42 -23.10
C ALA A 367 18.79 -16.38 -23.11
N GLY A 368 18.64 -15.29 -23.89
CA GLY A 368 19.63 -14.21 -23.96
C GLY A 368 19.79 -13.37 -22.68
N TYR A 369 18.84 -13.48 -21.74
CA TYR A 369 18.87 -12.78 -20.45
C TYR A 369 19.05 -13.73 -19.25
N ARG A 370 19.12 -15.05 -19.49
CA ARG A 370 19.30 -16.03 -18.41
C ARG A 370 20.70 -15.93 -17.83
N ARG A 371 20.78 -16.00 -16.50
CA ARG A 371 22.04 -15.99 -15.75
C ARG A 371 22.02 -17.16 -14.75
N PRO A 372 23.18 -17.78 -14.43
CA PRO A 372 23.23 -18.89 -13.48
C PRO A 372 22.61 -18.60 -12.11
N ALA A 373 22.74 -17.36 -11.62
CA ALA A 373 22.20 -16.91 -10.33
C ALA A 373 21.03 -15.91 -10.50
N GLY A 374 20.41 -15.83 -11.68
CA GLY A 374 19.31 -14.92 -11.98
C GLY A 374 17.93 -15.57 -11.88
N PRO A 375 16.85 -14.77 -11.94
CA PRO A 375 15.49 -15.29 -12.01
C PRO A 375 15.33 -16.18 -13.26
N GLN A 376 14.67 -17.33 -13.08
CA GLN A 376 14.34 -18.23 -14.18
C GLN A 376 13.01 -17.88 -14.85
N THR A 377 12.13 -17.20 -14.10
CA THR A 377 10.84 -16.70 -14.54
C THR A 377 10.67 -15.25 -14.16
N PHE A 378 9.77 -14.55 -14.83
CA PHE A 378 9.32 -13.20 -14.50
C PHE A 378 7.81 -13.12 -14.69
N PHE A 379 7.21 -11.99 -14.32
CA PHE A 379 5.79 -11.73 -14.52
C PHE A 379 5.58 -10.83 -15.73
N ALA A 380 5.03 -11.40 -16.81
CA ALA A 380 4.66 -10.70 -18.03
C ALA A 380 3.41 -9.83 -17.81
N TYR A 381 3.41 -8.67 -18.46
CA TYR A 381 2.26 -7.76 -18.59
C TYR A 381 1.93 -7.52 -20.06
N GLY A 382 0.95 -6.65 -20.34
CA GLY A 382 0.49 -6.31 -21.68
C GLY A 382 1.65 -5.93 -22.63
N GLY A 383 1.64 -6.52 -23.81
CA GLY A 383 2.67 -6.35 -24.84
C GLY A 383 3.67 -7.49 -24.89
N TRP A 384 3.76 -8.34 -23.86
CA TRP A 384 4.62 -9.54 -23.94
C TRP A 384 4.09 -10.54 -24.97
N PHE A 385 2.80 -10.89 -24.86
CA PHE A 385 2.14 -11.85 -25.75
C PHE A 385 1.53 -11.14 -26.97
N GLU A 386 1.13 -9.88 -26.83
CA GLU A 386 0.37 -9.13 -27.83
C GLU A 386 1.24 -8.58 -28.97
N ASN A 387 2.45 -8.06 -28.66
CA ASN A 387 3.30 -7.42 -29.67
C ASN A 387 3.69 -8.35 -30.83
N PRO A 388 4.07 -9.62 -30.62
CA PRO A 388 4.32 -10.57 -31.71
C PRO A 388 3.13 -10.78 -32.66
N HIS A 389 1.92 -10.45 -32.21
CA HIS A 389 0.68 -10.62 -32.96
C HIS A 389 0.05 -9.29 -33.43
N GLY A 390 0.69 -8.14 -33.13
CA GLY A 390 0.14 -6.82 -33.45
C GLY A 390 -1.19 -6.51 -32.75
N ILE A 391 -1.42 -7.13 -31.59
CA ILE A 391 -2.62 -6.90 -30.78
C ILE A 391 -2.38 -5.68 -29.90
N ARG A 392 -3.41 -4.84 -29.72
CA ARG A 392 -3.34 -3.68 -28.83
C ARG A 392 -3.31 -4.14 -27.37
N HIS A 393 -2.49 -3.47 -26.56
CA HIS A 393 -2.40 -3.65 -25.11
C HIS A 393 -2.25 -2.28 -24.44
N ASP A 394 -2.45 -2.24 -23.12
CA ASP A 394 -2.27 -1.05 -22.29
C ASP A 394 -1.07 -1.21 -21.32
N ASP A 395 0.02 -1.77 -21.85
CA ASP A 395 1.32 -1.97 -21.18
C ASP A 395 1.21 -2.63 -19.78
N ASN A 396 1.91 -2.08 -18.78
CA ASN A 396 1.93 -2.57 -17.40
C ASN A 396 0.77 -2.02 -16.55
N PHE A 397 -0.28 -1.47 -17.16
CA PHE A 397 -1.40 -0.89 -16.43
C PHE A 397 -2.22 -1.91 -15.61
N CYS A 398 -1.97 -3.22 -15.80
CA CYS A 398 -2.50 -4.31 -14.99
C CYS A 398 -1.61 -4.69 -13.77
N MET A 399 -0.53 -3.95 -13.50
CA MET A 399 0.40 -4.16 -12.38
C MET A 399 0.15 -3.14 -11.27
N ASN A 400 -1.00 -3.25 -10.60
CA ASN A 400 -1.55 -2.27 -9.66
C ASN A 400 -1.53 -2.73 -8.19
N GLY A 401 -0.83 -3.82 -7.88
CA GLY A 401 -1.01 -4.53 -6.63
C GLY A 401 -0.20 -4.00 -5.45
N LEU A 402 -0.82 -4.03 -4.27
CA LEU A 402 -0.11 -3.98 -2.98
C LEU A 402 0.82 -5.18 -2.76
N VAL A 403 0.54 -6.29 -3.45
CA VAL A 403 1.43 -7.46 -3.55
C VAL A 403 1.73 -7.78 -5.01
N ALA A 404 2.92 -8.33 -5.26
CA ALA A 404 3.29 -8.89 -6.56
C ALA A 404 2.38 -10.09 -6.92
N ALA A 405 2.45 -10.56 -8.17
CA ALA A 405 1.58 -11.63 -8.65
C ALA A 405 1.69 -12.94 -7.83
N ASP A 406 2.87 -13.22 -7.25
CA ASP A 406 3.12 -14.34 -6.32
C ASP A 406 2.85 -14.02 -4.84
N ARG A 407 2.13 -12.93 -4.56
CA ARG A 407 1.80 -12.42 -3.22
C ARG A 407 3.01 -11.94 -2.42
N THR A 408 4.15 -11.66 -3.06
CA THR A 408 5.26 -10.96 -2.41
C THR A 408 4.84 -9.53 -2.06
N PRO A 409 4.86 -9.11 -0.79
CA PRO A 409 4.46 -7.77 -0.39
C PRO A 409 5.29 -6.66 -1.02
N ARG A 410 4.64 -5.53 -1.35
CA ARG A 410 5.30 -4.29 -1.77
C ARG A 410 5.37 -3.29 -0.62
N PRO A 411 6.33 -2.35 -0.62
CA PRO A 411 6.43 -1.32 0.43
C PRO A 411 5.13 -0.53 0.74
N PRO A 412 4.27 -0.19 -0.24
CA PRO A 412 2.94 0.39 0.03
C PRO A 412 2.08 -0.37 1.06
N LEU A 413 2.15 -1.71 1.10
CA LEU A 413 1.31 -2.53 1.98
C LEU A 413 1.59 -2.21 3.46
N ARG A 414 2.86 -2.05 3.82
CA ARG A 414 3.27 -1.67 5.18
C ARG A 414 2.77 -0.27 5.57
N ALA A 415 2.81 0.68 4.63
CA ALA A 415 2.28 2.03 4.84
C ALA A 415 0.78 2.02 5.14
N LEU A 416 0.01 1.21 4.39
CA LEU A 416 -1.41 1.03 4.71
C LEU A 416 -1.65 0.36 6.05
N LYS A 417 -0.89 -0.70 6.37
CA LYS A 417 -1.00 -1.37 7.67
C LYS A 417 -0.86 -0.37 8.83
N TYR A 418 0.10 0.54 8.75
CA TYR A 418 0.30 1.60 9.73
C TYR A 418 -0.91 2.54 9.84
N HIS A 419 -1.43 3.05 8.72
CA HIS A 419 -2.56 3.98 8.78
C HIS A 419 -3.88 3.29 9.20
N GLN A 420 -4.02 1.99 8.94
CA GLN A 420 -5.15 1.15 9.34
C GLN A 420 -5.05 0.57 10.76
N ARG A 421 -3.98 0.89 11.49
CA ARG A 421 -3.62 0.23 12.76
C ARG A 421 -4.76 0.28 13.80
N PRO A 422 -4.99 -0.83 14.52
CA PRO A 422 -6.13 -0.97 15.45
C PRO A 422 -5.95 -0.19 16.75
N ILE A 423 -4.73 0.19 17.12
CA ILE A 423 -4.42 1.00 18.30
C ILE A 423 -3.59 2.18 17.83
N GLN A 424 -3.95 3.39 18.25
CA GLN A 424 -3.16 4.59 18.05
C GLN A 424 -2.72 5.16 19.39
N VAL A 425 -1.52 5.72 19.41
CA VAL A 425 -1.01 6.52 20.53
C VAL A 425 -1.04 7.99 20.13
N ALA A 426 -1.47 8.87 21.04
CA ALA A 426 -1.31 10.30 20.93
C ALA A 426 -0.49 10.83 22.12
N ALA A 427 0.40 11.80 21.89
CA ALA A 427 1.14 12.46 22.96
C ALA A 427 0.30 13.58 23.58
N GLU A 428 0.14 13.57 24.91
CA GLU A 428 -0.55 14.64 25.65
C GLU A 428 0.46 15.57 26.34
N ASP A 429 1.44 14.99 27.04
CA ASP A 429 2.61 15.69 27.57
C ASP A 429 3.82 14.78 27.43
N LEU A 430 4.55 15.00 26.35
CA LEU A 430 5.68 14.18 25.97
C LEU A 430 6.82 14.24 26.98
N ALA A 431 7.03 15.39 27.63
CA ALA A 431 8.10 15.59 28.61
C ALA A 431 7.81 14.87 29.93
N ALA A 432 6.54 14.81 30.33
CA ALA A 432 6.09 14.09 31.51
C ALA A 432 5.74 12.62 31.23
N GLY A 433 5.89 12.14 29.99
CA GLY A 433 5.58 10.76 29.63
C GLY A 433 4.09 10.41 29.60
N ARG A 434 3.21 11.40 29.39
CA ARG A 434 1.75 11.19 29.30
C ARG A 434 1.28 11.06 27.86
N PHE A 435 0.54 9.98 27.61
CA PHE A 435 -0.02 9.63 26.31
C PHE A 435 -1.47 9.19 26.44
N LEU A 436 -2.19 9.23 25.33
CA LEU A 436 -3.54 8.71 25.19
C LEU A 436 -3.53 7.52 24.22
N LEU A 437 -4.01 6.36 24.69
CA LEU A 437 -4.28 5.21 23.83
C LEU A 437 -5.68 5.31 23.25
N ARG A 438 -5.84 5.01 21.97
CA ARG A 438 -7.12 4.95 21.26
C ARG A 438 -7.33 3.58 20.65
N ASN A 439 -8.47 2.95 20.93
CA ASN A 439 -8.86 1.70 20.27
C ASN A 439 -9.75 1.98 19.06
N ARG A 440 -9.27 1.60 17.88
CA ARG A 440 -9.95 1.76 16.59
C ARG A 440 -10.68 0.49 16.12
N LEU A 441 -10.79 -0.52 17.00
CA LEU A 441 -11.60 -1.70 16.74
C LEU A 441 -13.07 -1.42 17.07
N ASP A 442 -13.96 -2.05 16.32
CA ASP A 442 -15.40 -1.82 16.33
C ASP A 442 -16.12 -2.64 17.41
N PHE A 443 -15.62 -3.85 17.70
CA PHE A 443 -16.30 -4.79 18.61
C PHE A 443 -15.37 -5.39 19.67
N THR A 444 -14.05 -5.31 19.46
CA THR A 444 -13.04 -5.96 20.31
C THR A 444 -12.41 -5.01 21.32
N ARG A 445 -12.30 -5.45 22.57
CA ARG A 445 -11.51 -4.77 23.62
C ARG A 445 -10.02 -4.96 23.36
N ALA A 446 -9.25 -3.89 23.40
CA ALA A 446 -7.81 -3.95 23.11
C ALA A 446 -6.98 -4.56 24.26
N ASP A 447 -7.40 -4.36 25.51
CA ASP A 447 -6.68 -4.78 26.73
C ASP A 447 -6.61 -6.31 26.95
N GLY A 448 -7.40 -7.08 26.21
CA GLY A 448 -7.29 -8.56 26.17
C GLY A 448 -6.82 -9.12 24.83
N ALA A 449 -6.77 -8.29 23.78
CA ALA A 449 -6.46 -8.71 22.41
C ALA A 449 -5.02 -8.41 22.00
N PHE A 450 -4.28 -7.61 22.77
CA PHE A 450 -2.92 -7.21 22.45
C PHE A 450 -1.97 -7.30 23.64
N THR A 451 -0.72 -7.59 23.33
CA THR A 451 0.43 -7.34 24.22
C THR A 451 1.18 -6.12 23.72
N ALA A 452 1.62 -5.24 24.62
CA ALA A 452 2.27 -3.99 24.25
C ALA A 452 3.63 -3.84 24.93
N HIS A 453 4.55 -3.15 24.25
CA HIS A 453 5.83 -2.73 24.80
C HIS A 453 6.19 -1.34 24.28
N TRP A 454 7.06 -0.67 25.01
CA TRP A 454 7.62 0.60 24.61
C TRP A 454 9.13 0.62 24.85
N ARG A 455 9.82 1.47 24.12
CA ARG A 455 11.28 1.66 24.23
C ARG A 455 11.68 3.11 24.04
N ILE A 456 12.80 3.49 24.65
CA ILE A 456 13.48 4.75 24.37
C ILE A 456 14.73 4.43 23.54
N LEU A 457 14.91 5.17 22.47
CA LEU A 457 16.13 5.15 21.66
C LEU A 457 16.99 6.37 22.00
N ALA A 458 18.31 6.18 22.03
CA ALA A 458 19.30 7.26 21.93
C ALA A 458 20.14 7.03 20.68
N ASP A 459 20.16 8.00 19.77
CA ASP A 459 20.84 7.93 18.46
C ASP A 459 20.52 6.62 17.71
N GLY A 460 19.23 6.24 17.76
CA GLY A 460 18.69 5.04 17.10
C GLY A 460 18.92 3.72 17.81
N ARG A 461 19.59 3.71 18.98
CA ARG A 461 19.86 2.48 19.75
C ARG A 461 18.97 2.39 20.99
N PRO A 462 18.34 1.24 21.29
CA PRO A 462 17.53 1.10 22.49
C PRO A 462 18.36 1.26 23.77
N VAL A 463 17.94 2.21 24.61
CA VAL A 463 18.57 2.47 25.93
C VAL A 463 17.63 2.13 27.09
N HIS A 464 16.34 1.95 26.80
CA HIS A 464 15.33 1.47 27.72
C HIS A 464 14.28 0.68 26.97
N THR A 465 13.74 -0.39 27.57
CA THR A 465 12.63 -1.17 27.03
C THR A 465 11.82 -1.72 28.19
N ALA A 466 10.50 -1.62 28.08
CA ALA A 466 9.58 -2.12 29.09
C ALA A 466 8.27 -2.60 28.45
N SER A 467 7.62 -3.56 29.12
CA SER A 467 6.24 -3.92 28.80
C SER A 467 5.30 -2.75 29.15
N LEU A 468 4.19 -2.65 28.41
CA LEU A 468 3.11 -1.71 28.68
C LEU A 468 1.87 -2.50 29.07
N ASP A 469 1.44 -2.36 30.32
CA ASP A 469 0.15 -2.89 30.77
C ASP A 469 -0.96 -2.02 30.19
N LEU A 470 -1.87 -2.64 29.43
CA LEU A 470 -2.97 -1.92 28.79
C LEU A 470 -4.11 -1.70 29.81
N PRO A 471 -4.53 -0.44 30.06
CA PRO A 471 -5.72 -0.18 30.86
C PRO A 471 -6.98 -0.66 30.15
N PRO A 472 -8.13 -0.79 30.85
CA PRO A 472 -9.41 -1.12 30.21
C PRO A 472 -9.68 -0.25 28.99
N LEU A 473 -9.70 -0.84 27.80
CA LEU A 473 -9.73 -0.09 26.55
C LEU A 473 -10.80 -0.68 25.62
N PRO A 474 -12.08 -0.29 25.81
CA PRO A 474 -13.21 -0.80 25.05
C PRO A 474 -13.15 -0.40 23.56
N PRO A 475 -13.96 -1.02 22.68
CA PRO A 475 -14.11 -0.57 21.29
C PRO A 475 -14.39 0.93 21.20
N HIS A 476 -13.73 1.62 20.28
CA HIS A 476 -13.78 3.08 20.11
C HIS A 476 -13.43 3.91 21.36
N GLY A 477 -12.89 3.26 22.40
CA GLY A 477 -12.54 3.89 23.66
C GLY A 477 -11.15 4.52 23.64
N GLU A 478 -10.94 5.42 24.61
CA GLU A 478 -9.66 6.04 24.88
C GLU A 478 -9.26 5.79 26.34
N ALA A 479 -7.95 5.69 26.60
CA ALA A 479 -7.43 5.58 27.96
C ALA A 479 -6.07 6.28 28.10
N PRO A 480 -5.88 7.11 29.12
CA PRO A 480 -4.59 7.73 29.37
C PRO A 480 -3.60 6.71 29.94
N ILE A 481 -2.33 6.88 29.58
CA ILE A 481 -1.20 6.15 30.15
C ILE A 481 -0.10 7.13 30.53
N GLU A 482 0.66 6.77 31.56
CA GLU A 482 1.84 7.53 32.00
C GLU A 482 3.04 6.58 32.05
N LEU A 483 4.10 6.93 31.33
CA LEU A 483 5.33 6.17 31.27
C LEU A 483 6.31 6.70 32.31
N ALA A 484 6.79 5.81 33.16
CA ALA A 484 7.90 6.12 34.07
C ALA A 484 9.22 6.14 33.29
N TYR A 485 9.58 7.28 32.72
CA TYR A 485 10.84 7.42 32.00
C TYR A 485 12.06 7.22 32.93
N PRO A 486 13.14 6.59 32.42
CA PRO A 486 14.44 6.69 33.08
C PRO A 486 14.95 8.14 33.06
N ASP A 487 15.99 8.44 33.86
CA ASP A 487 16.63 9.76 33.84
C ASP A 487 17.25 10.04 32.46
N LEU A 488 16.52 10.80 31.63
CA LEU A 488 16.89 11.09 30.25
C LEU A 488 18.17 11.92 30.14
N LYS A 489 18.59 12.61 31.22
CA LYS A 489 19.84 13.40 31.24
C LYS A 489 21.09 12.56 31.04
N ARG A 490 21.00 11.24 31.26
CA ARG A 490 22.08 10.27 30.96
C ARG A 490 22.48 10.26 29.48
N TRP A 491 21.60 10.71 28.60
CA TRP A 491 21.81 10.79 27.16
C TRP A 491 21.68 12.22 26.64
N ALA A 492 22.06 13.21 27.45
CA ALA A 492 22.09 14.60 27.02
C ALA A 492 23.02 14.76 25.79
N GLY A 493 22.50 15.39 24.74
CA GLY A 493 23.19 15.56 23.46
C GLY A 493 22.84 14.52 22.39
N SER A 494 22.22 13.40 22.77
CA SER A 494 21.67 12.42 21.81
C SER A 494 20.29 12.82 21.32
N GLU A 495 19.95 12.39 20.12
CA GLU A 495 18.57 12.39 19.66
C GLU A 495 17.81 11.27 20.35
N LEU A 496 16.64 11.60 20.91
CA LEU A 496 15.84 10.64 21.68
C LEU A 496 14.48 10.43 21.03
N PHE A 497 14.03 9.18 20.97
CA PHE A 497 12.67 8.80 20.57
C PHE A 497 12.06 7.85 21.59
N VAL A 498 10.75 7.96 21.79
CA VAL A 498 9.93 6.92 22.42
C VAL A 498 9.13 6.19 21.35
N GLN A 499 9.12 4.87 21.40
CA GLN A 499 8.45 4.02 20.42
C GLN A 499 7.54 3.02 21.11
N PHE A 500 6.38 2.78 20.52
CA PHE A 500 5.35 1.85 20.99
C PHE A 500 5.15 0.76 19.95
N ALA A 501 4.90 -0.46 20.41
CA ALA A 501 4.54 -1.58 19.54
C ALA A 501 3.52 -2.50 20.21
N PHE A 502 2.48 -2.85 19.46
CA PHE A 502 1.36 -3.66 19.90
C PHE A 502 1.24 -4.92 19.04
N ASN A 503 1.36 -6.08 19.66
CA ASN A 503 1.25 -7.38 19.00
C ASN A 503 -0.09 -8.03 19.35
N ARG A 504 -0.77 -8.65 18.37
CA ARG A 504 -2.00 -9.41 18.63
C ARG A 504 -1.68 -10.58 19.56
N ALA A 505 -2.51 -10.78 20.59
CA ALA A 505 -2.44 -11.94 21.44
C ALA A 505 -2.99 -13.17 20.68
N GLY A 506 -2.22 -14.26 20.67
CA GLY A 506 -2.56 -15.49 19.94
C GLY A 506 -2.05 -15.49 18.49
N HIS A 507 -1.48 -16.63 18.08
CA HIS A 507 -0.97 -16.84 16.73
C HIS A 507 -2.09 -17.38 15.85
N PHE A 508 -2.71 -16.55 15.01
CA PHE A 508 -3.55 -17.10 13.94
C PHE A 508 -2.96 -16.86 12.56
N ILE A 509 -2.20 -15.77 12.35
CA ILE A 509 -1.65 -15.43 11.04
C ILE A 509 -0.29 -14.73 11.24
N ALA A 510 0.79 -15.32 10.71
CA ALA A 510 2.12 -14.72 10.75
C ALA A 510 2.17 -13.47 9.87
N ASP A 511 2.74 -12.39 10.40
CA ASP A 511 2.92 -11.14 9.67
C ASP A 511 4.07 -11.28 8.65
N PRO A 512 3.89 -10.89 7.38
CA PRO A 512 4.92 -11.08 6.36
C PRO A 512 6.14 -10.17 6.55
N PHE A 513 6.04 -9.08 7.31
CA PHE A 513 7.14 -8.18 7.66
C PHE A 513 7.68 -8.45 9.08
N ALA A 514 7.07 -9.39 9.81
CA ALA A 514 7.26 -9.56 11.25
C ALA A 514 6.98 -8.27 12.07
N ASP A 515 6.16 -7.37 11.51
CA ASP A 515 5.81 -6.10 12.15
C ASP A 515 4.74 -6.29 13.23
N PRO A 516 4.75 -5.43 14.27
CA PRO A 516 3.62 -5.36 15.20
C PRO A 516 2.32 -4.99 14.47
N ALA A 517 1.18 -5.33 15.06
CA ALA A 517 -0.12 -4.98 14.48
C ALA A 517 -0.38 -3.48 14.48
N ALA A 518 0.23 -2.76 15.43
CA ALA A 518 0.27 -1.30 15.48
C ALA A 518 1.62 -0.84 16.05
N TRP A 519 2.09 0.32 15.61
CA TRP A 519 3.25 1.01 16.17
C TRP A 519 3.06 2.52 16.05
N ASP A 520 3.73 3.27 16.92
CA ASP A 520 3.77 4.74 16.94
C ASP A 520 5.11 5.20 17.54
N GLU A 521 5.60 6.38 17.15
CA GLU A 521 6.81 6.97 17.73
C GLU A 521 6.73 8.49 17.90
N PHE A 522 7.49 9.02 18.87
CA PHE A 522 7.53 10.45 19.18
C PHE A 522 8.96 10.92 19.52
N PRO A 523 9.41 12.08 19.03
CA PRO A 523 10.73 12.63 19.33
C PRO A 523 10.77 13.27 20.72
N LEU A 524 11.61 12.75 21.62
CA LEU A 524 11.84 13.29 22.97
C LEU A 524 12.94 14.37 23.01
N ALA A 525 13.94 14.26 22.15
CA ALA A 525 15.03 15.24 22.00
C ALA A 525 15.46 15.32 20.53
N PRO A 526 15.77 16.51 20.01
CA PRO A 526 16.05 16.70 18.59
C PRO A 526 17.43 16.15 18.19
N PHE A 527 17.58 15.88 16.90
CA PHE A 527 18.88 15.60 16.30
C PHE A 527 19.84 16.77 16.50
N GLN A 528 21.08 16.45 16.87
CA GLN A 528 22.20 17.38 16.88
C GLN A 528 23.27 16.86 15.91
N PRO A 529 23.70 17.64 14.91
CA PRO A 529 24.71 17.21 13.98
C PRO A 529 26.06 17.01 14.68
N GLU A 530 26.82 16.01 14.23
CA GLU A 530 28.17 15.77 14.73
C GLU A 530 29.04 17.00 14.47
N THR A 531 29.63 17.56 15.54
CA THR A 531 30.62 18.64 15.38
C THR A 531 31.96 18.03 15.02
N PRO A 532 32.56 18.40 13.89
CA PRO A 532 33.83 17.84 13.45
C PRO A 532 34.98 18.22 14.39
N ALA A 533 35.90 17.29 14.61
CA ALA A 533 37.22 17.68 15.08
C ALA A 533 37.94 18.45 13.97
N SER A 534 38.61 19.57 14.32
CA SER A 534 39.51 20.26 13.40
C SER A 534 40.89 19.60 13.46
N PRO A 535 41.37 18.92 12.41
CA PRO A 535 42.75 18.44 12.40
C PRO A 535 43.74 19.61 12.35
N ALA A 536 44.91 19.40 12.92
CA ALA A 536 45.89 20.46 13.17
C ALA A 536 46.72 20.89 11.93
N ALA A 537 46.66 20.14 10.82
CA ALA A 537 47.49 20.38 9.63
C ALA A 537 46.78 20.02 8.32
N ALA A 538 47.12 20.73 7.24
CA ALA A 538 46.60 20.49 5.90
C ALA A 538 47.16 19.22 5.25
N PRO A 539 46.39 18.54 4.36
CA PRO A 539 46.93 17.48 3.52
C PRO A 539 47.92 18.02 2.49
N GLU A 540 48.74 17.13 1.92
CA GLU A 540 49.60 17.47 0.80
C GLU A 540 48.76 17.58 -0.49
N LEU A 541 49.04 18.59 -1.33
CA LEU A 541 48.40 18.79 -2.63
C LEU A 541 49.43 18.73 -3.74
N LEU A 542 49.26 17.78 -4.66
CA LEU A 542 49.99 17.67 -5.91
C LEU A 542 49.12 18.19 -7.06
N GLU A 543 49.65 19.18 -7.79
CA GLU A 543 48.97 19.80 -8.92
C GLU A 543 49.53 19.23 -10.23
N GLU A 544 48.86 18.22 -10.78
CA GLU A 544 49.22 17.59 -12.05
C GLU A 544 48.49 18.26 -13.22
N THR A 545 48.89 17.98 -14.47
CA THR A 545 48.25 18.59 -15.66
C THR A 545 46.74 18.38 -15.69
N ARG A 546 46.27 17.17 -15.36
CA ARG A 546 44.86 16.80 -15.41
C ARG A 546 44.20 16.69 -14.03
N PHE A 547 44.98 16.52 -12.97
CA PHE A 547 44.43 16.14 -11.67
C PHE A 547 44.96 17.03 -10.54
N TYR A 548 44.10 17.28 -9.56
CA TYR A 548 44.54 17.61 -8.20
C TYR A 548 44.57 16.31 -7.40
N THR A 549 45.73 15.95 -6.87
CA THR A 549 45.90 14.77 -6.00
C THR A 549 46.17 15.25 -4.58
N ILE A 550 45.24 14.98 -3.67
CA ILE A 550 45.29 15.38 -2.26
C ILE A 550 45.64 14.14 -1.43
N ILE A 551 46.79 14.19 -0.75
CA ILE A 551 47.33 13.09 0.04
C ILE A 551 47.16 13.41 1.53
N GLY A 552 46.35 12.60 2.21
CA GLY A 552 46.15 12.60 3.66
C GLY A 552 47.06 11.58 4.35
N ASP A 553 46.75 11.24 5.60
CA ASP A 553 47.58 10.33 6.41
C ASP A 553 47.59 8.90 5.84
N ASN A 554 46.40 8.39 5.47
CA ASN A 554 46.23 7.07 4.87
C ASN A 554 45.35 7.13 3.62
N THR A 555 45.11 8.31 3.07
CA THR A 555 44.14 8.49 1.99
C THR A 555 44.71 9.27 0.82
N ALA A 556 44.23 8.98 -0.39
CA ALA A 556 44.48 9.83 -1.55
C ALA A 556 43.16 10.15 -2.26
N VAL A 557 42.89 11.43 -2.50
CA VAL A 557 41.73 11.92 -3.26
C VAL A 557 42.24 12.56 -4.54
N ARG A 558 41.78 12.08 -5.70
CA ARG A 558 42.15 12.62 -7.01
C ARG A 558 40.93 13.24 -7.69
N ILE A 559 41.03 14.53 -8.02
CA ILE A 559 39.97 15.32 -8.68
C ILE A 559 40.42 15.72 -10.09
N ASP A 560 39.57 15.51 -11.09
CA ASP A 560 39.81 15.97 -12.47
C ASP A 560 39.64 17.50 -12.55
N ARG A 561 40.66 18.20 -13.04
CA ARG A 561 40.72 19.68 -13.09
C ARG A 561 39.79 20.30 -14.12
N PHE A 562 39.22 19.51 -15.03
CA PHE A 562 38.30 19.99 -16.07
C PHE A 562 36.86 19.60 -15.76
N LEU A 563 36.65 18.48 -15.08
CA LEU A 563 35.32 18.00 -14.72
C LEU A 563 34.90 18.36 -13.29
N GLY A 564 35.85 18.67 -12.41
CA GLY A 564 35.58 18.97 -11.00
C GLY A 564 35.08 17.77 -10.18
N THR A 565 35.24 16.56 -10.73
CA THR A 565 34.81 15.31 -10.11
C THR A 565 36.01 14.56 -9.53
N ILE A 566 35.82 13.98 -8.35
CA ILE A 566 36.64 12.90 -7.82
C ILE A 566 36.62 11.75 -8.84
N VAL A 567 37.81 11.33 -9.28
CA VAL A 567 38.03 10.17 -10.15
C VAL A 567 38.71 9.02 -9.42
N ASP A 568 39.13 9.26 -8.18
CA ASP A 568 39.69 8.24 -7.30
C ASP A 568 39.66 8.73 -5.84
N TYR A 569 39.23 7.87 -4.93
CA TYR A 569 39.42 8.07 -3.49
C TYR A 569 39.82 6.75 -2.87
N THR A 570 41.02 6.69 -2.30
CA THR A 570 41.57 5.49 -1.66
C THR A 570 41.77 5.69 -0.17
N LEU A 571 41.62 4.60 0.59
CA LEU A 571 42.08 4.45 1.96
C LEU A 571 43.08 3.28 1.97
N HIS A 572 44.34 3.57 2.30
CA HIS A 572 45.49 2.73 2.00
C HIS A 572 45.48 2.39 0.50
N ASP A 573 45.47 1.09 0.16
CA ASP A 573 45.39 0.59 -1.22
C ASP A 573 43.93 0.26 -1.65
N ARG A 574 42.95 0.48 -0.77
CA ARG A 574 41.55 0.18 -1.04
C ARG A 574 40.86 1.39 -1.66
N ARG A 575 40.44 1.24 -2.92
CA ARG A 575 39.56 2.22 -3.59
C ARG A 575 38.19 2.22 -2.92
N LEU A 576 37.69 3.41 -2.57
CA LEU A 576 36.39 3.64 -1.93
C LEU A 576 35.39 4.28 -2.91
N ILE A 577 35.80 5.31 -3.66
CA ILE A 577 34.97 5.99 -4.66
C ILE A 577 35.66 5.86 -6.03
N GLU A 578 34.91 5.42 -7.04
CA GLU A 578 35.39 5.35 -8.42
C GLU A 578 35.18 6.65 -9.18
N THR A 579 34.02 7.27 -9.00
CA THR A 579 33.70 8.57 -9.60
C THR A 579 32.57 9.25 -8.82
N GLY A 580 32.49 10.57 -8.93
CA GLY A 580 31.59 11.43 -8.17
C GLY A 580 32.35 12.68 -7.76
N ILE A 581 31.85 13.64 -7.03
CA ILE A 581 30.47 13.86 -6.66
C ILE A 581 29.87 14.68 -7.81
N ALA A 582 28.80 14.19 -8.43
CA ALA A 582 28.13 14.88 -9.53
C ALA A 582 26.75 15.40 -9.07
N PRO A 583 26.31 16.61 -9.45
CA PRO A 583 24.97 17.08 -9.10
C PRO A 583 23.88 16.17 -9.68
N ASN A 584 22.85 15.92 -8.89
CA ASN A 584 21.70 15.12 -9.29
C ASN A 584 20.38 15.87 -9.06
N PHE A 585 19.62 16.00 -10.14
CA PHE A 585 18.30 16.64 -10.18
C PHE A 585 17.17 15.69 -10.64
N TRP A 586 17.49 14.40 -10.87
CA TRP A 586 16.59 13.46 -11.55
C TRP A 586 16.57 12.05 -10.93
N ARG A 587 15.38 11.42 -10.94
CA ARG A 587 15.16 10.02 -10.54
C ARG A 587 14.63 9.20 -11.72
N ALA A 588 14.83 7.89 -11.71
CA ALA A 588 14.19 7.02 -12.70
C ALA A 588 12.65 7.10 -12.51
N SER A 589 11.91 7.41 -13.56
CA SER A 589 10.47 7.72 -13.44
C SER A 589 9.66 6.53 -12.90
N THR A 590 8.89 6.76 -11.83
CA THR A 590 7.86 5.82 -11.37
C THR A 590 6.69 5.75 -12.35
N ASP A 591 5.80 4.76 -12.20
CA ASP A 591 4.57 4.68 -13.00
C ASP A 591 3.69 5.92 -12.83
N ASN A 592 3.61 6.46 -11.61
CA ASN A 592 2.91 7.72 -11.33
C ASN A 592 3.54 8.92 -12.04
N ASP A 593 4.88 9.01 -12.02
CA ASP A 593 5.62 10.05 -12.72
C ASP A 593 5.26 10.00 -14.22
N LEU A 594 5.38 8.83 -14.86
CA LEU A 594 5.02 8.65 -16.26
C LEU A 594 3.54 8.98 -16.53
N GLY A 595 2.65 8.49 -15.67
CA GLY A 595 1.20 8.72 -15.75
C GLY A 595 0.81 10.20 -15.68
N ALA A 596 1.56 10.99 -14.91
CA ALA A 596 1.28 12.41 -14.72
C ALA A 596 1.46 13.25 -16.00
N TRP A 597 2.33 12.83 -16.93
CA TRP A 597 2.63 13.60 -18.14
C TRP A 597 2.47 12.86 -19.48
N LYS A 598 2.33 11.52 -19.51
CA LYS A 598 2.22 10.74 -20.77
C LYS A 598 1.04 11.18 -21.66
N ASN A 599 -0.05 11.67 -21.07
CA ASN A 599 -1.31 11.94 -21.80
C ASN A 599 -1.67 13.44 -21.91
N ASN A 600 -0.75 14.35 -21.60
CA ASN A 600 -1.03 15.79 -21.68
C ASN A 600 0.01 16.50 -22.54
N HIS A 601 -0.40 16.86 -23.77
CA HIS A 601 0.43 17.53 -24.77
C HIS A 601 0.94 18.91 -24.29
N ASP A 602 0.19 19.58 -23.42
CA ASP A 602 0.62 20.82 -22.73
C ASP A 602 1.57 20.53 -21.55
N ALA A 603 1.40 19.39 -20.87
CA ALA A 603 2.30 18.95 -19.80
C ALA A 603 3.65 18.45 -20.29
N TYR A 604 3.82 18.07 -21.56
CA TYR A 604 5.14 17.74 -22.10
C TYR A 604 6.10 18.94 -22.01
N ARG A 605 5.59 20.17 -22.17
CA ARG A 605 6.35 21.42 -22.02
C ARG A 605 6.60 21.82 -20.57
N ALA A 606 5.78 21.32 -19.64
CA ALA A 606 5.92 21.47 -18.19
C ALA A 606 6.43 20.17 -17.51
N SER A 607 7.03 19.26 -18.28
CA SER A 607 7.49 17.98 -17.75
C SER A 607 8.72 18.18 -16.88
N PRO A 608 8.78 17.58 -15.67
CA PRO A 608 9.99 17.55 -14.86
C PRO A 608 11.21 16.98 -15.60
N ALA A 609 11.04 16.29 -16.73
CA ALA A 609 12.12 15.71 -17.54
C ALA A 609 13.18 16.73 -17.99
N ILE A 610 12.90 18.04 -17.98
CA ILE A 610 13.94 19.06 -18.23
C ILE A 610 15.09 18.98 -17.20
N TRP A 611 14.79 18.59 -15.96
CA TRP A 611 15.78 18.42 -14.89
C TRP A 611 16.75 17.26 -15.16
N ARG A 612 16.38 16.27 -15.99
CA ARG A 612 17.28 15.20 -16.44
C ARG A 612 18.46 15.75 -17.26
N GLU A 613 18.23 16.83 -17.99
CA GLU A 613 19.24 17.44 -18.86
C GLU A 613 20.08 18.51 -18.15
N ALA A 614 19.66 18.96 -16.96
CA ALA A 614 20.29 20.06 -16.22
C ALA A 614 21.79 19.78 -15.97
N ALA A 615 22.12 18.64 -15.37
CA ALA A 615 23.50 18.25 -15.12
C ALA A 615 24.21 17.72 -16.37
N ARG A 616 23.49 17.09 -17.31
CA ARG A 616 24.09 16.47 -18.52
C ARG A 616 24.65 17.47 -19.52
N ARG A 617 24.12 18.69 -19.54
CA ARG A 617 24.54 19.78 -20.45
C ARG A 617 25.23 20.92 -19.73
N ALA A 618 25.76 20.65 -18.54
CA ALA A 618 26.41 21.64 -17.71
C ALA A 618 27.74 22.10 -18.34
N ASN A 619 28.02 23.40 -18.26
CA ASN A 619 29.32 23.96 -18.61
C ASN A 619 30.13 24.14 -17.32
N VAL A 620 31.19 23.34 -17.15
CA VAL A 620 31.93 23.24 -15.89
C VAL A 620 33.17 24.14 -15.90
N GLU A 621 33.35 24.87 -14.80
CA GLU A 621 34.53 25.66 -14.47
C GLU A 621 35.06 25.22 -13.09
N VAL A 622 36.34 24.87 -13.00
CA VAL A 622 36.97 24.40 -11.76
C VAL A 622 38.03 25.39 -11.30
N ALA A 623 37.95 25.81 -10.04
CA ALA A 623 38.90 26.71 -9.41
C ALA A 623 39.43 26.14 -8.09
N LEU A 624 40.75 26.14 -7.93
CA LEU A 624 41.40 25.95 -6.63
C LEU A 624 41.32 27.28 -5.88
N ILE A 625 40.59 27.31 -4.75
CA ILE A 625 40.27 28.58 -4.08
C ILE A 625 41.29 28.92 -3.00
N SER A 626 41.73 27.94 -2.18
CA SER A 626 42.74 28.19 -1.16
C SER A 626 43.41 26.91 -0.64
N ARG A 627 44.62 27.08 -0.09
CA ARG A 627 45.21 26.23 0.95
C ARG A 627 44.95 26.99 2.25
N ASP A 628 43.95 26.60 3.04
CA ASP A 628 43.52 27.44 4.17
C ASP A 628 44.47 27.34 5.38
N ASP A 629 44.43 28.35 6.26
CA ASP A 629 45.11 28.35 7.57
C ASP A 629 44.42 27.41 8.59
N HIS A 630 43.48 26.56 8.16
CA HIS A 630 42.64 25.69 9.01
C HIS A 630 42.80 24.20 8.68
N GLY A 631 43.85 23.85 7.93
CA GLY A 631 44.23 22.46 7.71
C GLY A 631 43.43 21.72 6.64
N ALA A 632 42.92 22.39 5.61
CA ALA A 632 42.22 21.76 4.49
C ALA A 632 42.63 22.30 3.10
N VAL A 633 42.44 21.46 2.06
CA VAL A 633 42.48 21.89 0.65
C VAL A 633 41.06 22.20 0.21
N HIS A 634 40.83 23.43 -0.28
CA HIS A 634 39.52 23.90 -0.74
C HIS A 634 39.47 24.04 -2.26
N ILE A 635 38.62 23.23 -2.90
CA ILE A 635 38.35 23.24 -4.34
C ILE A 635 36.89 23.63 -4.57
N ARG A 636 36.65 24.59 -5.46
CA ARG A 636 35.30 24.97 -5.89
C ARG A 636 35.11 24.59 -7.35
N VAL A 637 33.97 23.97 -7.63
CA VAL A 637 33.50 23.67 -8.98
C VAL A 637 32.23 24.47 -9.19
N ALA A 638 32.23 25.34 -10.19
CA ALA A 638 31.04 26.06 -10.61
C ALA A 638 30.59 25.50 -11.96
N ALA A 639 29.29 25.33 -12.13
CA ALA A 639 28.73 24.86 -13.38
C ALA A 639 27.52 25.71 -13.77
N ASP A 640 27.54 26.28 -14.97
CA ASP A 640 26.33 26.84 -15.55
C ASP A 640 25.44 25.69 -16.03
N LEU A 641 24.13 25.82 -15.82
CA LEU A 641 23.13 24.81 -16.18
C LEU A 641 22.18 25.36 -17.26
N PRO A 642 22.60 25.43 -18.55
CA PRO A 642 21.84 26.08 -19.61
C PRO A 642 20.41 25.57 -19.80
N ALA A 643 20.17 24.27 -19.56
CA ALA A 643 18.84 23.68 -19.72
C ALA A 643 17.78 24.32 -18.80
N VAL A 644 18.21 24.78 -17.63
CA VAL A 644 17.37 25.33 -16.56
C VAL A 644 17.70 26.79 -16.24
N GLU A 645 18.62 27.41 -16.99
CA GLU A 645 19.08 28.80 -16.82
C GLU A 645 19.57 29.11 -15.39
N GLY A 646 20.03 28.09 -14.66
CA GLY A 646 20.56 28.20 -13.30
C GLY A 646 22.06 27.99 -13.24
N ARG A 647 22.60 28.05 -12.02
CA ARG A 647 24.01 27.77 -11.72
C ARG A 647 24.10 26.77 -10.59
N HIS A 648 25.14 25.94 -10.59
CA HIS A 648 25.43 25.01 -9.52
C HIS A 648 26.86 25.20 -9.03
N THR A 649 27.08 24.98 -7.73
CA THR A 649 28.41 25.00 -7.13
C THR A 649 28.61 23.78 -6.24
N LEU A 650 29.80 23.17 -6.31
CA LEU A 650 30.31 22.18 -5.37
C LEU A 650 31.56 22.75 -4.70
N ASP A 651 31.51 22.87 -3.38
CA ASP A 651 32.66 23.23 -2.55
C ASP A 651 33.18 21.98 -1.83
N TYR A 652 34.40 21.55 -2.16
CA TYR A 652 35.11 20.46 -1.48
C TYR A 652 36.10 21.02 -0.47
N ARG A 653 36.00 20.61 0.79
CA ARG A 653 37.07 20.82 1.79
C ARG A 653 37.62 19.46 2.20
N ILE A 654 38.81 19.16 1.71
CA ILE A 654 39.48 17.87 1.93
C ILE A 654 40.51 18.04 3.03
N ARG A 655 40.40 17.20 4.06
CA ARG A 655 41.26 17.25 5.24
C ARG A 655 42.31 16.14 5.24
N ARG A 656 43.30 16.30 6.13
CA ARG A 656 44.41 15.37 6.27
C ARG A 656 44.01 13.98 6.78
N ASP A 657 42.96 13.88 7.57
CA ASP A 657 42.36 12.60 7.99
C ASP A 657 41.60 11.88 6.85
N GLY A 658 41.56 12.50 5.66
CA GLY A 658 40.85 11.99 4.51
C GLY A 658 39.37 12.34 4.48
N SER A 659 38.83 13.05 5.47
CA SER A 659 37.44 13.51 5.43
C SER A 659 37.23 14.58 4.34
N ILE A 660 36.09 14.49 3.66
CA ILE A 660 35.69 15.40 2.58
C ILE A 660 34.38 16.06 3.00
N GLU A 661 34.42 17.36 3.29
CA GLU A 661 33.21 18.16 3.44
C GLU A 661 32.79 18.68 2.07
N VAL A 662 31.50 18.60 1.79
CA VAL A 662 30.93 18.93 0.50
C VAL A 662 29.72 19.82 0.72
N THR A 663 29.74 21.01 0.12
CA THR A 663 28.55 21.87 0.04
C THR A 663 28.13 21.99 -1.42
N SER A 664 26.95 21.47 -1.72
CA SER A 664 26.30 21.54 -3.03
C SER A 664 25.25 22.65 -3.00
N THR A 665 25.38 23.67 -3.86
CA THR A 665 24.41 24.76 -3.94
C THR A 665 23.90 24.93 -5.36
N TYR A 666 22.57 24.85 -5.52
CA TYR A 666 21.88 25.26 -6.75
C TYR A 666 21.36 26.67 -6.58
N HIS A 667 21.67 27.53 -7.55
CA HIS A 667 21.15 28.87 -7.71
C HIS A 667 20.15 28.87 -8.86
N ALA A 668 18.90 29.18 -8.54
CA ALA A 668 17.82 29.16 -9.52
C ALA A 668 17.93 30.31 -10.52
N GLY A 669 17.65 29.99 -11.78
CA GLY A 669 17.42 31.00 -12.82
C GLY A 669 16.01 31.60 -12.73
N GLU A 670 15.77 32.63 -13.54
CA GLU A 670 14.44 33.27 -13.66
C GLU A 670 13.43 32.43 -14.48
N LYS A 671 13.91 31.40 -15.17
CA LYS A 671 13.08 30.52 -16.00
C LYS A 671 11.98 29.83 -15.17
N PRO A 672 10.70 29.96 -15.57
CA PRO A 672 9.62 29.17 -14.98
C PRO A 672 9.85 27.68 -15.29
N LEU A 673 10.03 26.88 -14.24
CA LEU A 673 10.30 25.45 -14.34
C LEU A 673 9.27 24.66 -13.54
N PRO A 674 8.99 23.41 -13.95
CA PRO A 674 8.19 22.50 -13.14
C PRO A 674 8.93 22.12 -11.85
N MET A 675 8.20 21.44 -10.96
CA MET A 675 8.77 20.93 -9.71
C MET A 675 10.06 20.14 -9.94
N LEU A 676 10.99 20.29 -9.01
CA LEU A 676 12.28 19.62 -8.98
C LEU A 676 12.12 18.21 -8.38
N PRO A 677 12.41 17.13 -9.12
CA PRO A 677 12.22 15.76 -8.62
C PRO A 677 13.09 15.40 -7.43
N ARG A 678 14.34 15.90 -7.41
CA ARG A 678 15.27 15.75 -6.30
C ARG A 678 16.34 16.83 -6.34
N PHE A 679 16.99 17.07 -5.21
CA PHE A 679 18.23 17.84 -5.15
C PHE A 679 19.24 17.09 -4.30
N GLY A 680 20.33 16.69 -4.94
CA GLY A 680 21.33 15.84 -4.35
C GLY A 680 22.57 15.68 -5.23
N VAL A 681 23.27 14.58 -5.02
CA VAL A 681 24.48 14.21 -5.74
C VAL A 681 24.54 12.70 -5.98
N ASP A 682 25.20 12.31 -7.07
CA ASP A 682 25.50 10.91 -7.41
C ASP A 682 27.00 10.60 -7.16
N LEU A 683 27.25 9.40 -6.66
CA LEU A 683 28.57 8.79 -6.46
C LEU A 683 28.55 7.34 -6.94
N VAL A 684 29.68 6.86 -7.45
CA VAL A 684 29.90 5.45 -7.75
C VAL A 684 30.94 4.92 -6.78
N LEU A 685 30.49 4.09 -5.84
CA LEU A 685 31.37 3.44 -4.88
C LEU A 685 32.04 2.23 -5.53
N ALA A 686 33.29 1.99 -5.12
CA ALA A 686 34.08 0.90 -5.65
C ALA A 686 33.48 -0.47 -5.32
N ALA A 687 33.73 -1.43 -6.21
CA ALA A 687 33.23 -2.78 -6.08
C ALA A 687 33.56 -3.40 -4.71
N GLY A 688 32.58 -4.09 -4.11
CA GLY A 688 32.72 -4.81 -2.84
C GLY A 688 32.31 -4.06 -1.57
N LEU A 689 31.91 -2.77 -1.66
CA LEU A 689 31.29 -2.02 -0.56
C LEU A 689 29.80 -2.38 -0.46
N GLU A 690 29.54 -3.58 0.05
CA GLU A 690 28.23 -4.25 0.01
C GLU A 690 27.40 -4.06 1.27
N GLU A 691 28.05 -3.96 2.43
CA GLU A 691 27.37 -3.84 3.71
C GLU A 691 26.95 -2.39 3.93
N VAL A 692 25.69 -2.16 4.27
CA VAL A 692 25.13 -0.83 4.55
C VAL A 692 24.54 -0.79 5.95
N GLU A 693 24.94 0.21 6.74
CA GLU A 693 24.37 0.52 8.04
C GLU A 693 23.92 1.99 8.05
N TRP A 694 22.70 2.29 8.53
CA TRP A 694 22.23 3.67 8.64
C TRP A 694 21.44 3.91 9.91
N TYR A 695 21.48 5.15 10.41
CA TYR A 695 20.53 5.63 11.41
C TYR A 695 19.48 6.51 10.72
N GLY A 696 18.22 6.09 10.75
CA GLY A 696 17.13 6.85 10.15
C GLY A 696 15.82 6.08 10.22
N THR A 697 14.92 6.35 9.28
CA THR A 697 13.68 5.58 9.09
C THR A 697 13.99 4.23 8.46
N GLY A 698 13.34 3.16 8.92
CA GLY A 698 13.53 1.84 8.31
C GLY A 698 12.78 0.69 8.98
N PRO A 699 13.16 -0.58 8.66
CA PRO A 699 14.20 -0.95 7.69
C PRO A 699 13.83 -0.77 6.20
N GLU A 700 12.55 -0.62 5.89
CA GLU A 700 11.98 -0.61 4.54
C GLU A 700 12.17 0.73 3.82
N SER A 701 11.87 0.72 2.52
CA SER A 701 11.91 1.94 1.71
C SER A 701 10.86 2.95 2.17
N SER A 702 11.28 4.22 2.23
CA SER A 702 10.44 5.35 2.64
C SER A 702 10.62 6.53 1.69
N TYR A 703 9.55 7.30 1.49
CA TYR A 703 9.54 8.56 0.73
C TYR A 703 8.84 9.63 1.58
N ILE A 704 9.01 10.91 1.25
CA ILE A 704 8.50 12.02 2.08
C ILE A 704 6.98 12.00 2.30
N ASP A 705 6.23 11.40 1.36
CA ASP A 705 4.78 11.21 1.41
C ASP A 705 4.36 9.77 1.74
N ARG A 706 5.34 8.89 2.04
CA ARG A 706 5.14 7.49 2.44
C ARG A 706 6.26 7.04 3.40
N SER A 707 6.29 7.64 4.59
CA SER A 707 7.31 7.40 5.61
C SER A 707 6.66 6.99 6.95
N VAL A 708 6.46 5.67 7.13
CA VAL A 708 5.80 5.10 8.32
C VAL A 708 6.73 4.24 9.18
N GLY A 709 7.98 4.05 8.75
CA GLY A 709 8.94 3.25 9.50
C GLY A 709 9.37 3.93 10.79
N LEU A 710 9.89 3.12 11.72
CA LEU A 710 10.40 3.61 12.99
C LEU A 710 11.83 4.15 12.83
N LYS A 711 12.24 5.09 13.67
CA LYS A 711 13.65 5.46 13.80
C LYS A 711 14.47 4.33 14.42
N GLY A 712 15.69 4.14 13.94
CA GLY A 712 16.59 3.10 14.43
C GLY A 712 17.87 2.98 13.63
N VAL A 713 18.82 2.21 14.16
CA VAL A 713 19.99 1.77 13.41
C VAL A 713 19.66 0.47 12.69
N TYR A 714 19.74 0.48 11.37
CA TYR A 714 19.41 -0.64 10.51
C TYR A 714 20.64 -1.09 9.72
N ARG A 715 20.67 -2.38 9.37
CA ARG A 715 21.71 -3.01 8.55
C ARG A 715 21.06 -3.74 7.38
N SER A 716 21.70 -3.69 6.23
CA SER A 716 21.29 -4.40 5.02
C SER A 716 22.53 -4.64 4.14
N ARG A 717 22.34 -5.33 3.02
CA ARG A 717 23.25 -5.27 1.90
C ARG A 717 22.70 -4.35 0.81
N VAL A 718 23.55 -3.77 -0.03
CA VAL A 718 23.14 -2.96 -1.19
C VAL A 718 22.20 -3.75 -2.09
N SER A 719 22.52 -5.02 -2.34
CA SER A 719 21.66 -5.95 -3.11
C SER A 719 20.24 -6.08 -2.55
N ASP A 720 20.09 -6.03 -1.22
CA ASP A 720 18.81 -6.23 -0.52
C ASP A 720 17.98 -4.93 -0.41
N LEU A 721 18.55 -3.78 -0.79
CA LEU A 721 17.80 -2.52 -0.89
C LEU A 721 16.92 -2.43 -2.14
N TRP A 722 17.15 -3.30 -3.13
CA TRP A 722 16.39 -3.35 -4.38
C TRP A 722 14.99 -3.92 -4.19
N VAL A 723 13.98 -3.25 -4.73
CA VAL A 723 12.59 -3.72 -4.78
C VAL A 723 12.25 -4.11 -6.23
N PRO A 724 12.03 -5.39 -6.54
CA PRO A 724 11.85 -5.87 -7.90
C PRO A 724 10.43 -5.61 -8.42
N TYR A 725 10.12 -4.36 -8.78
CA TYR A 725 8.87 -4.01 -9.45
C TYR A 725 8.80 -4.64 -10.85
N ALA A 726 7.60 -4.97 -11.33
CA ALA A 726 7.41 -5.62 -12.64
C ALA A 726 8.05 -4.80 -13.78
N ARG A 727 7.82 -3.48 -13.77
CA ARG A 727 8.59 -2.49 -14.53
C ARG A 727 9.62 -1.84 -13.61
N PRO A 728 10.93 -1.90 -13.94
CA PRO A 728 11.95 -1.18 -13.19
C PRO A 728 11.70 0.33 -13.14
N GLN A 729 11.96 0.92 -11.97
CA GLN A 729 11.75 2.34 -11.66
C GLN A 729 12.51 2.73 -10.38
N GLU A 730 12.49 4.01 -9.99
CA GLU A 730 13.02 4.46 -8.69
C GLU A 730 12.40 3.62 -7.55
N ASN A 731 13.26 3.06 -6.70
CA ASN A 731 12.86 2.26 -5.55
C ASN A 731 13.96 2.22 -4.49
N GLY A 732 13.70 1.57 -3.35
CA GLY A 732 14.74 1.34 -2.34
C GLY A 732 15.24 2.59 -1.62
N TYR A 733 14.62 3.75 -1.83
CA TYR A 733 15.00 5.01 -1.19
C TYR A 733 14.81 4.94 0.33
N ARG A 734 15.70 5.58 1.09
CA ARG A 734 15.61 5.80 2.53
C ARG A 734 15.56 7.29 2.80
N HIS A 735 14.44 7.74 3.38
CA HIS A 735 14.24 9.11 3.82
C HIS A 735 14.62 9.29 5.31
N ASP A 736 15.05 10.51 5.67
CA ASP A 736 15.32 10.95 7.05
C ASP A 736 16.42 10.10 7.72
N ALA A 737 17.54 9.94 7.00
CA ALA A 737 18.78 9.36 7.47
C ALA A 737 19.69 10.45 8.08
N ARG A 738 20.34 10.11 9.19
CA ARG A 738 21.22 11.02 9.96
C ARG A 738 22.67 10.71 9.64
N TRP A 739 22.95 9.43 9.38
CA TRP A 739 24.18 8.95 8.77
C TRP A 739 23.94 7.62 8.03
N VAL A 740 24.79 7.32 7.05
CA VAL A 740 24.86 6.02 6.36
C VAL A 740 26.31 5.61 6.18
N THR A 741 26.61 4.33 6.36
CA THR A 741 27.96 3.75 6.24
C THR A 741 27.91 2.61 5.23
N PHE A 742 28.84 2.60 4.28
CA PHE A 742 29.03 1.53 3.31
C PHE A 742 30.41 0.91 3.53
N THR A 743 30.47 -0.40 3.78
CA THR A 743 31.73 -1.11 4.03
C THR A 743 31.83 -2.39 3.22
N ASP A 744 33.06 -2.85 3.02
CA ASP A 744 33.30 -4.23 2.61
C ASP A 744 33.16 -5.19 3.81
N SER A 745 33.29 -6.49 3.52
CA SER A 745 33.23 -7.55 4.54
C SER A 745 34.31 -7.45 5.62
N ALA A 746 35.39 -6.70 5.37
CA ALA A 746 36.43 -6.45 6.35
C ALA A 746 36.11 -5.23 7.22
N GLY A 747 35.05 -4.48 6.94
CA GLY A 747 34.68 -3.25 7.68
C GLY A 747 35.38 -1.98 7.18
N THR A 748 36.07 -2.05 6.03
CA THR A 748 36.70 -0.88 5.39
C THR A 748 35.72 -0.22 4.44
N GLY A 749 35.61 1.11 4.47
CA GLY A 749 34.57 1.80 3.71
C GLY A 749 34.50 3.30 3.95
N LEU A 750 33.28 3.85 3.86
CA LEU A 750 32.99 5.26 4.09
C LEU A 750 31.70 5.46 4.88
N ARG A 751 31.69 6.49 5.72
CA ARG A 751 30.51 7.01 6.43
C ARG A 751 30.16 8.39 5.91
N ILE A 752 28.88 8.60 5.68
CA ILE A 752 28.29 9.87 5.26
C ILE A 752 27.45 10.43 6.41
N THR A 753 27.71 11.69 6.76
CA THR A 753 26.93 12.47 7.74
C THR A 753 26.53 13.81 7.14
N ALA A 754 25.49 14.45 7.66
CA ALA A 754 25.04 15.75 7.18
C ALA A 754 24.58 16.64 8.36
N GLU A 755 24.48 17.94 8.10
CA GLU A 755 24.03 18.93 9.10
C GLU A 755 22.54 18.81 9.43
N ALA A 756 21.77 18.23 8.51
CA ALA A 756 20.36 17.91 8.65
C ALA A 756 20.10 16.49 8.13
N PRO A 757 19.01 15.83 8.57
CA PRO A 757 18.63 14.56 7.99
C PRO A 757 18.47 14.64 6.47
N PHE A 758 18.96 13.61 5.78
CA PHE A 758 19.04 13.53 4.33
C PHE A 758 18.40 12.22 3.84
N GLY A 759 18.32 12.02 2.52
CA GLY A 759 17.88 10.75 1.95
C GLY A 759 18.95 10.10 1.09
N PHE A 760 18.86 8.79 0.93
CA PHE A 760 19.77 8.05 0.05
C PHE A 760 19.11 6.90 -0.70
N GLY A 761 19.63 6.60 -1.88
CA GLY A 761 19.33 5.37 -2.64
C GLY A 761 20.63 4.73 -3.08
N ALA A 762 20.73 3.40 -3.01
CA ALA A 762 21.94 2.66 -3.36
C ALA A 762 21.58 1.36 -4.11
N HIS A 763 22.13 1.20 -5.31
CA HIS A 763 21.82 0.07 -6.19
C HIS A 763 23.05 -0.42 -6.97
N HIS A 764 22.98 -1.67 -7.45
CA HIS A 764 23.93 -2.21 -8.44
C HIS A 764 23.53 -1.91 -9.89
N PHE A 765 22.63 -0.95 -10.11
CA PHE A 765 22.13 -0.59 -11.42
C PHE A 765 22.23 0.93 -11.61
N PRO A 766 22.82 1.41 -12.72
CA PRO A 766 22.74 2.82 -13.08
C PRO A 766 21.29 3.25 -13.27
N ARG A 767 20.97 4.49 -12.86
CA ARG A 767 19.64 5.10 -13.03
C ARG A 767 19.15 4.99 -14.48
N GLU A 768 20.04 5.21 -15.44
CA GLU A 768 19.74 5.15 -16.87
C GLU A 768 19.35 3.75 -17.37
N GLU A 769 19.85 2.70 -16.73
CA GLU A 769 19.44 1.32 -17.04
C GLU A 769 18.06 1.01 -16.45
N ILE A 770 17.83 1.45 -15.21
CA ILE A 770 16.52 1.34 -14.54
C ILE A 770 15.44 2.03 -15.38
N GLU A 771 15.70 3.25 -15.87
CA GLU A 771 14.73 4.03 -16.65
C GLU A 771 14.42 3.43 -18.03
N ARG A 772 15.35 2.67 -18.62
CA ARG A 772 15.21 2.08 -19.96
C ARG A 772 14.58 0.68 -19.95
N ALA A 773 14.77 -0.08 -18.89
CA ALA A 773 14.30 -1.46 -18.81
C ALA A 773 12.77 -1.54 -18.74
N ALA A 774 12.19 -2.44 -19.52
CA ALA A 774 10.78 -2.80 -19.43
C ALA A 774 10.57 -3.85 -18.32
N TYR A 775 11.51 -4.77 -18.15
CA TYR A 775 11.43 -5.85 -17.17
C TYR A 775 12.70 -5.93 -16.32
N ASP A 776 12.54 -6.31 -15.05
CA ASP A 776 13.64 -6.47 -14.09
C ASP A 776 14.76 -7.41 -14.59
N PHE A 777 14.42 -8.52 -15.26
CA PHE A 777 15.41 -9.47 -15.80
C PHE A 777 16.35 -8.86 -16.86
N GLN A 778 16.00 -7.70 -17.45
CA GLN A 778 16.82 -7.00 -18.43
C GLN A 778 17.98 -6.23 -17.79
N LEU A 779 17.91 -5.99 -16.48
CA LEU A 779 18.95 -5.27 -15.72
C LEU A 779 20.13 -6.18 -15.44
N THR A 780 21.34 -5.65 -15.57
CA THR A 780 22.58 -6.36 -15.25
C THR A 780 23.22 -5.75 -14.01
N PRO A 781 23.35 -6.50 -12.90
CA PRO A 781 24.02 -5.99 -11.72
C PRO A 781 25.49 -5.68 -12.04
N HIS A 782 25.92 -4.48 -11.69
CA HIS A 782 27.31 -4.06 -11.74
C HIS A 782 28.00 -4.37 -10.40
N PRO A 783 29.31 -4.63 -10.40
CA PRO A 783 30.04 -4.86 -9.15
C PRO A 783 30.12 -3.59 -8.28
N GLN A 784 30.01 -2.40 -8.87
CA GLN A 784 29.94 -1.11 -8.18
C GLN A 784 28.59 -0.86 -7.51
N THR A 785 28.58 0.07 -6.56
CA THR A 785 27.36 0.62 -5.96
C THR A 785 27.14 2.04 -6.50
N PHE A 786 26.01 2.25 -7.17
CA PHE A 786 25.52 3.56 -7.57
C PHE A 786 24.75 4.17 -6.40
N LEU A 787 25.35 5.16 -5.76
CA LEU A 787 24.83 5.84 -4.58
C LEU A 787 24.33 7.23 -4.97
N ALA A 788 23.11 7.55 -4.56
CA ALA A 788 22.54 8.87 -4.69
C ALA A 788 22.24 9.42 -3.28
N LEU A 789 22.74 10.62 -2.98
CA LEU A 789 22.58 11.33 -1.70
C LEU A 789 21.79 12.61 -1.91
N ASP A 790 20.70 12.80 -1.20
CA ASP A 790 19.79 13.93 -1.40
C ASP A 790 19.59 14.76 -0.15
N ALA A 791 19.56 16.08 -0.32
CA ALA A 791 18.85 16.92 0.65
C ALA A 791 17.36 16.58 0.66
N PHE A 792 16.78 16.32 -0.51
CA PHE A 792 15.40 15.88 -0.64
C PHE A 792 15.11 15.20 -1.99
N GLN A 793 14.06 14.38 -1.98
CA GLN A 793 13.39 13.84 -3.16
C GLN A 793 11.89 14.10 -3.03
N MET A 794 11.21 14.46 -4.11
CA MET A 794 9.76 14.60 -4.12
C MET A 794 9.05 13.28 -3.77
N GLY A 795 7.80 13.37 -3.35
CA GLY A 795 6.97 12.20 -3.03
C GLY A 795 6.78 11.22 -4.20
N VAL A 796 6.16 10.08 -3.93
CA VAL A 796 5.78 9.10 -4.98
C VAL A 796 4.37 9.35 -5.55
N GLY A 797 3.50 10.09 -4.85
CA GLY A 797 2.14 10.35 -5.30
C GLY A 797 1.28 9.09 -5.35
N GLY A 798 0.28 9.05 -6.25
CA GLY A 798 -0.57 7.86 -6.40
C GLY A 798 -2.04 8.02 -6.02
N THR A 799 -2.60 9.24 -6.02
CA THR A 799 -4.06 9.39 -6.03
C THR A 799 -4.65 8.70 -7.27
N THR A 800 -3.96 8.85 -8.40
CA THR A 800 -4.13 8.08 -9.64
C THR A 800 -2.73 7.72 -10.17
N SER A 801 -2.63 6.91 -11.23
CA SER A 801 -1.41 6.79 -12.05
C SER A 801 -1.63 7.36 -13.47
N TRP A 802 -2.50 8.37 -13.58
CA TRP A 802 -2.78 9.09 -14.82
C TRP A 802 -3.18 10.54 -14.54
N GLY A 803 -2.70 11.44 -15.40
CA GLY A 803 -3.00 12.86 -15.33
C GLY A 803 -2.42 13.57 -14.10
N PRO A 804 -2.73 14.87 -13.90
CA PRO A 804 -2.05 15.69 -12.89
C PRO A 804 -2.19 15.23 -11.43
N LYS A 805 -3.23 14.43 -11.13
CA LYS A 805 -3.47 13.86 -9.79
C LYS A 805 -2.50 12.73 -9.44
N ALA A 806 -1.73 12.21 -10.40
CA ALA A 806 -0.70 11.20 -10.14
C ALA A 806 0.51 11.79 -9.40
N TYR A 807 0.80 13.08 -9.58
CA TYR A 807 1.85 13.75 -8.84
C TYR A 807 1.57 13.78 -7.33
N PRO A 808 2.61 13.84 -6.47
CA PRO A 808 2.48 14.03 -5.03
C PRO A 808 1.65 15.27 -4.68
N LEU A 809 1.09 15.38 -3.47
CA LEU A 809 0.46 16.65 -3.04
C LEU A 809 1.49 17.81 -3.08
N THR A 810 1.03 19.05 -3.24
CA THR A 810 1.91 20.23 -3.39
C THR A 810 2.95 20.35 -2.28
N LYS A 811 2.61 20.01 -1.03
CA LYS A 811 3.52 20.02 0.12
C LYS A 811 4.68 19.01 0.04
N TYR A 812 4.59 18.05 -0.88
CA TYR A 812 5.61 17.04 -1.17
C TYR A 812 6.31 17.29 -2.52
N ARG A 813 6.19 18.51 -3.05
CA ARG A 813 6.86 18.98 -4.27
C ARG A 813 7.83 20.10 -3.93
N PHE A 814 8.92 20.19 -4.69
CA PHE A 814 9.94 21.20 -4.51
C PHE A 814 9.92 22.18 -5.69
N PRO A 815 9.68 23.49 -5.48
CA PRO A 815 9.68 24.47 -6.56
C PRO A 815 11.11 24.77 -7.05
N ASN A 816 11.25 25.44 -8.20
CA ASN A 816 12.52 25.99 -8.63
C ASN A 816 12.92 27.19 -7.75
N ARG A 817 13.96 27.03 -6.92
CA ARG A 817 14.55 28.08 -6.06
C ARG A 817 15.95 27.64 -5.63
N ASP A 818 16.65 28.51 -4.90
CA ASP A 818 17.95 28.19 -4.34
C ASP A 818 17.86 27.05 -3.32
N TYR A 819 18.80 26.11 -3.41
CA TYR A 819 18.92 24.97 -2.51
C TYR A 819 20.38 24.73 -2.14
N THR A 820 20.62 24.35 -0.89
CA THR A 820 21.95 23.98 -0.39
C THR A 820 21.89 22.65 0.34
N PHE A 821 22.89 21.80 0.09
CA PHE A 821 23.07 20.52 0.75
C PHE A 821 24.52 20.38 1.20
N SER A 822 24.73 20.31 2.52
CA SER A 822 26.05 20.12 3.13
C SER A 822 26.15 18.75 3.79
N PHE A 823 27.17 17.99 3.42
CA PHE A 823 27.44 16.67 3.98
C PHE A 823 28.94 16.39 4.06
N ARG A 824 29.31 15.33 4.76
CA ARG A 824 30.68 14.90 4.97
C ARG A 824 30.82 13.43 4.64
N ILE A 825 31.87 13.09 3.90
CA ILE A 825 32.32 11.73 3.67
C ILE A 825 33.56 11.50 4.55
N THR A 826 33.53 10.45 5.37
CA THR A 826 34.65 10.09 6.25
C THR A 826 35.07 8.66 5.95
N PRO A 827 36.36 8.38 5.74
CA PRO A 827 36.84 7.01 5.57
C PRO A 827 36.66 6.24 6.89
N VAL A 828 36.28 4.97 6.81
CA VAL A 828 36.20 4.09 7.98
C VAL A 828 37.02 2.82 7.75
N SER A 829 37.71 2.38 8.79
CA SER A 829 38.41 1.10 8.86
C SER A 829 38.10 0.43 10.20
N PRO A 830 38.24 -0.89 10.33
CA PRO A 830 38.22 -1.55 11.63
C PRO A 830 39.29 -0.92 12.53
N GLN A 831 38.95 -0.76 13.81
CA GLN A 831 39.94 -0.45 14.84
C GLN A 831 40.80 -1.67 15.16
#